data_AF-A0A939CU02-F1
#
_entry.id   AF-A0A939CU02-F1
#
_cell.length_a   1.000
_cell.length_b   1.000
_cell.length_c   1.000
_cell.angle_alpha   90.00
_cell.angle_beta   90.00
_cell.angle_gamma   90.00
#
_symmetry.space_group_name_H-M   'P 1'
#
loop_
_entity.id
_entity.type
_entity.pdbx_description
1 polymer ?
#
loop_
_entity_poly.entity_id
_entity_poly.type
_entity_poly.pdbx_seq_one_letter_code
_entity_poly.pdbx_strand_id
1 'polypeptide(L)'
;MSRDALVVGINTYDRLKCLNAPAADGEAIAQILQQYGEFRVTRLPAVKDKENETIRIGKQTKVSLTQLEKAIVQLFKPDGKPPDTALLYFSGHGLRKNLGIQEGFLATSEVTPDGGNWGLSLQWLRRLLQESEVRQQIVILDCCYSGEVLNFAEADPGDRGKGRDRCFIAASRDFEVAFEEINSQHSVLTAALLQGLEPKQDRWVSNYTLVDLLNQEHHPFPQRPIFANSGEAINLTRKWNSSPVNPTIQISAICPYKGLSYFDCTEADANLFYGRTALTDELLEKVRSGNLLAVLGASGSGKSSVVRAGLLYQLQLGRRLSGSDTWQLKIFRPGINPLQNLALAFVESKLSDIERASQLAKAEELIARGAVGLGQLITAAQTQRVVLVVDQFEETFTQCQDITKRQQFFECVLGALQRDDNKLCLIITMRADFFGKCLEQKYGGLAKKIQEHLVTVTPMNRQELETVIIKPAQEVNLAVEPELVSQMIADVEDSPGSLPLLQYTLTELWKQRTEERLTLTTYSKLGGVRGTLQTRATEVYESLSLEEQQATKRIFLELTQLGEGTEDTRRQVVQRDLVTSQHPEVVIVINRIIQRLADEKLVVTSTLSNKIAVVDVAHEALIRHWLLLRKWIEESRDILRQKRKIEAVAVEWRDRGWVKDYLFQGKRLKEVENFHKQQTENLRLSDLAIEFMQASVRQRWNNRFQLIAFFLIIPLGLLGTAIEKQNRIGKLWQIFYTAKERSDINESTTALYSLIYAGESLANKNFRDTNLSYFDLSGVILRYSDLRYSDLRYSNLSRANLSYAKLNSADLSRANLNLAYLSDANLSAATLSNADLNRANLNRANLRDANLRGAYLDSANFSHADLRGAKLSGANLSYADLPCANLNSANLSDANLSGANFNSANLSDANLSGANLRSAYLSGANLRYAKNLTPEQVKSANSWEYAEYNKDFRTKLGLTPEPAK
;
A
#
# COMPACT_ATOMS: atom_id res chain seq x y z
N MET A 1 -34.52 17.94 -11.66
CA MET A 1 -33.69 19.15 -11.78
C MET A 1 -34.23 19.98 -12.92
N SER A 2 -34.41 21.28 -12.75
CA SER A 2 -34.85 22.16 -13.85
C SER A 2 -33.68 22.44 -14.79
N ARG A 3 -33.86 22.20 -16.09
CA ARG A 3 -32.84 22.33 -17.12
C ARG A 3 -33.36 23.27 -18.19
N ASP A 4 -32.76 24.46 -18.33
CA ASP A 4 -33.21 25.49 -19.26
C ASP A 4 -32.08 25.81 -20.25
N ALA A 5 -32.43 26.06 -21.50
CA ALA A 5 -31.45 26.42 -22.53
C ALA A 5 -31.93 27.63 -23.34
N LEU A 6 -31.02 28.56 -23.63
CA LEU A 6 -31.21 29.64 -24.58
C LEU A 6 -30.38 29.31 -25.84
N VAL A 7 -31.05 29.16 -26.96
CA VAL A 7 -30.43 28.80 -28.24
C VAL A 7 -30.65 29.96 -29.22
N VAL A 8 -29.54 30.59 -29.60
CA VAL A 8 -29.50 31.83 -30.39
C VAL A 8 -28.86 31.56 -31.74
N GLY A 9 -29.55 31.93 -32.82
CA GLY A 9 -29.03 31.84 -34.19
C GLY A 9 -29.41 33.07 -35.00
N ILE A 10 -28.43 33.91 -35.35
CA ILE A 10 -28.67 35.20 -36.02
C ILE A 10 -28.13 35.17 -37.45
N ASN A 11 -29.03 35.25 -38.42
CA ASN A 11 -28.69 35.28 -39.85
C ASN A 11 -28.67 36.70 -40.42
N THR A 12 -29.50 37.60 -39.91
CA THR A 12 -29.77 38.91 -40.51
C THR A 12 -29.10 40.03 -39.73
N TYR A 13 -28.34 40.89 -40.43
CA TYR A 13 -27.60 42.01 -39.85
C TYR A 13 -27.78 43.29 -40.69
N ASP A 14 -27.74 44.46 -40.05
CA ASP A 14 -27.95 45.76 -40.71
C ASP A 14 -26.68 46.28 -41.40
N ARG A 15 -25.51 46.02 -40.81
CA ARG A 15 -24.21 46.54 -41.26
C ARG A 15 -23.13 45.47 -41.43
N LEU A 16 -23.42 44.22 -41.07
CA LEU A 16 -22.56 43.07 -41.31
C LEU A 16 -23.14 42.22 -42.44
N LYS A 17 -22.30 41.36 -43.03
CA LYS A 17 -22.74 40.37 -44.02
C LYS A 17 -23.72 39.38 -43.36
N CYS A 18 -24.89 39.19 -43.94
CA CYS A 18 -25.84 38.16 -43.49
C CYS A 18 -25.23 36.75 -43.62
N LEU A 19 -25.58 35.88 -42.67
CA LEU A 19 -25.13 34.49 -42.59
C LEU A 19 -26.29 33.55 -42.94
N ASN A 20 -25.97 32.34 -43.44
CA ASN A 20 -26.98 31.37 -43.86
C ASN A 20 -27.17 30.24 -42.85
N ALA A 21 -26.10 29.78 -42.19
CA ALA A 21 -26.11 28.65 -41.26
C ALA A 21 -26.72 28.89 -39.86
N PRO A 22 -26.51 30.04 -39.16
CA PRO A 22 -26.77 30.13 -37.71
C PRO A 22 -28.18 29.76 -37.22
N ALA A 23 -29.21 30.16 -37.96
CA ALA A 23 -30.59 29.82 -37.63
C ALA A 23 -30.89 28.31 -37.81
N ALA A 24 -30.26 27.66 -38.80
CA ALA A 24 -30.36 26.21 -38.98
C ALA A 24 -29.55 25.45 -37.91
N ASP A 25 -28.36 25.95 -37.57
CA ASP A 25 -27.51 25.42 -36.52
C ASP A 25 -28.17 25.45 -35.16
N GLY A 26 -28.68 26.62 -34.78
CA GLY A 26 -29.44 26.78 -33.55
C GLY A 26 -30.68 25.87 -33.51
N GLU A 27 -31.41 25.73 -34.62
CA GLU A 27 -32.61 24.88 -34.60
C GLU A 27 -32.26 23.40 -34.41
N ALA A 28 -31.18 22.91 -35.03
CA ALA A 28 -30.73 21.53 -34.86
C ALA A 28 -30.28 21.24 -33.41
N ILE A 29 -29.53 22.16 -32.80
CA ILE A 29 -29.14 22.06 -31.38
C ILE A 29 -30.36 22.10 -30.47
N ALA A 30 -31.31 23.01 -30.72
CA ALA A 30 -32.55 23.10 -29.96
C ALA A 30 -33.33 21.78 -29.97
N GLN A 31 -33.41 21.10 -31.12
CA GLN A 31 -34.09 19.82 -31.27
C GLN A 31 -33.40 18.71 -30.47
N ILE A 32 -32.08 18.56 -30.58
CA ILE A 32 -31.33 17.53 -29.82
C ILE A 32 -31.49 17.74 -28.30
N LEU A 33 -31.39 18.99 -27.83
CA LEU A 33 -31.52 19.31 -26.42
C LEU A 33 -32.94 19.04 -25.88
N GLN A 34 -33.98 19.28 -26.68
CA GLN A 34 -35.36 18.94 -26.32
C GLN A 34 -35.59 17.42 -26.35
N GLN A 35 -35.07 16.74 -27.38
CA GLN A 35 -35.33 15.32 -27.62
C GLN A 35 -34.58 14.41 -26.65
N TYR A 36 -33.31 14.70 -26.36
CA TYR A 36 -32.42 13.83 -25.59
C TYR A 36 -31.90 14.46 -24.30
N GLY A 37 -32.00 15.78 -24.14
CA GLY A 37 -31.35 16.53 -23.05
C GLY A 37 -32.27 17.02 -21.94
N GLU A 38 -33.59 16.78 -22.04
CA GLU A 38 -34.60 17.23 -21.06
C GLU A 38 -34.59 18.75 -20.83
N PHE A 39 -34.08 19.55 -21.79
CA PHE A 39 -34.02 21.01 -21.66
C PHE A 39 -35.32 21.68 -22.09
N ARG A 40 -35.76 22.67 -21.29
CA ARG A 40 -36.72 23.68 -21.74
C ARG A 40 -35.98 24.70 -22.59
N VAL A 41 -36.14 24.59 -23.91
CA VAL A 41 -35.39 25.42 -24.87
C VAL A 41 -36.16 26.68 -25.25
N THR A 42 -35.55 27.83 -24.99
CA THR A 42 -35.93 29.15 -25.50
C THR A 42 -35.15 29.44 -26.77
N ARG A 43 -35.85 29.72 -27.87
CA ARG A 43 -35.27 30.02 -29.19
C ARG A 43 -35.21 31.53 -29.42
N LEU A 44 -34.11 32.03 -29.97
CA LEU A 44 -33.96 33.46 -30.30
C LEU A 44 -33.29 33.65 -31.68
N PRO A 45 -33.91 34.35 -32.64
CA PRO A 45 -35.27 34.91 -32.61
C PRO A 45 -36.34 33.83 -32.76
N ALA A 46 -37.38 33.84 -31.93
CA ALA A 46 -38.51 32.91 -32.04
C ALA A 46 -39.50 33.35 -33.12
N VAL A 47 -39.86 32.44 -34.02
CA VAL A 47 -40.93 32.61 -35.02
C VAL A 47 -41.89 31.44 -34.93
N LYS A 48 -43.20 31.71 -34.92
CA LYS A 48 -44.25 30.68 -34.98
C LYS A 48 -44.36 30.20 -36.43
N ASP A 49 -44.18 28.91 -36.65
CA ASP A 49 -44.44 28.29 -37.94
C ASP A 49 -45.96 28.29 -38.21
N LYS A 50 -46.34 28.71 -39.42
CA LYS A 50 -47.75 28.87 -39.81
C LYS A 50 -48.44 27.53 -40.08
N GLU A 51 -47.67 26.47 -40.35
CA GLU A 51 -48.22 25.16 -40.75
C GLU A 51 -48.43 24.19 -39.57
N ASN A 52 -47.53 24.20 -38.57
CA ASN A 52 -47.53 23.19 -37.49
C ASN A 52 -47.66 23.79 -36.07
N GLU A 53 -47.91 25.10 -35.95
CA GLU A 53 -47.94 25.86 -34.69
C GLU A 53 -46.67 25.78 -33.82
N THR A 54 -45.57 25.20 -34.32
CA THR A 54 -44.30 25.05 -33.61
C THR A 54 -43.49 26.34 -33.62
N ILE A 55 -42.73 26.59 -32.55
CA ILE A 55 -41.80 27.73 -32.47
C ILE A 55 -40.43 27.28 -32.97
N ARG A 56 -39.86 28.02 -33.93
CA ARG A 56 -38.53 27.78 -34.51
C ARG A 56 -37.66 29.03 -34.52
N ILE A 57 -36.37 28.90 -34.80
CA ILE A 57 -35.47 30.05 -34.99
C ILE A 57 -35.73 30.74 -36.34
N GLY A 58 -35.96 32.05 -36.32
CA GLY A 58 -36.31 32.87 -37.47
C GLY A 58 -35.12 33.22 -38.37
N LYS A 59 -35.12 32.73 -39.62
CA LYS A 59 -34.04 33.00 -40.59
C LYS A 59 -33.90 34.46 -41.05
N GLN A 60 -35.00 35.20 -41.08
CA GLN A 60 -35.03 36.61 -41.55
C GLN A 60 -35.38 37.60 -40.43
N THR A 61 -35.43 37.12 -39.20
CA THR A 61 -35.83 37.92 -38.05
C THR A 61 -34.60 38.55 -37.41
N LYS A 62 -34.69 39.85 -37.10
CA LYS A 62 -33.61 40.58 -36.44
C LYS A 62 -33.67 40.38 -34.92
N VAL A 63 -32.51 40.44 -34.27
CA VAL A 63 -32.35 40.40 -32.80
C VAL A 63 -31.65 41.69 -32.36
N SER A 64 -32.24 42.43 -31.44
CA SER A 64 -31.60 43.60 -30.81
C SER A 64 -30.74 43.21 -29.61
N LEU A 65 -29.82 44.09 -29.20
CA LEU A 65 -28.99 43.93 -28.02
C LEU A 65 -29.84 43.74 -26.77
N THR A 66 -30.87 44.58 -26.59
CA THR A 66 -31.79 44.49 -25.44
C THR A 66 -32.54 43.15 -25.39
N GLN A 67 -32.90 42.58 -26.54
CA GLN A 67 -33.55 41.26 -26.58
C GLN A 67 -32.59 40.15 -26.14
N LEU A 68 -31.35 40.18 -26.63
CA LEU A 68 -30.33 39.20 -26.27
C LEU A 68 -29.95 39.30 -24.77
N GLU A 69 -29.73 40.51 -24.25
CA GLU A 69 -29.42 40.74 -22.84
C GLU A 69 -30.52 40.23 -21.92
N LYS A 70 -31.79 40.58 -22.20
CA LYS A 70 -32.94 40.13 -21.38
C LYS A 70 -33.05 38.61 -21.39
N ALA A 71 -32.84 37.95 -22.52
CA ALA A 71 -32.90 36.50 -22.61
C ALA A 71 -31.79 35.82 -21.80
N ILE A 72 -30.56 36.35 -21.84
CA ILE A 72 -29.42 35.80 -21.08
C ILE A 72 -29.59 36.05 -19.57
N VAL A 73 -30.06 37.24 -19.15
CA VAL A 73 -30.37 37.53 -17.74
C VAL A 73 -31.46 36.59 -17.23
N GLN A 74 -32.53 36.40 -18.00
CA GLN A 74 -33.61 35.47 -17.63
C GLN A 74 -33.11 34.03 -17.46
N LEU A 75 -32.09 33.61 -18.22
CA LEU A 75 -31.50 32.28 -18.11
C LEU A 75 -30.61 32.11 -16.87
N PHE A 76 -29.69 33.06 -16.63
CA PHE A 76 -28.64 32.89 -15.61
C PHE A 76 -28.94 33.62 -14.29
N LYS A 77 -29.77 34.66 -14.28
CA LYS A 77 -30.09 35.46 -13.08
C LYS A 77 -31.56 35.94 -13.13
N PRO A 78 -32.54 35.03 -13.17
CA PRO A 78 -33.96 35.40 -13.16
C PRO A 78 -34.36 36.01 -11.81
N ASP A 79 -35.44 36.81 -11.80
CA ASP A 79 -36.03 37.37 -10.57
C ASP A 79 -36.63 36.31 -9.61
N GLY A 80 -36.62 35.03 -10.01
CA GLY A 80 -37.13 33.89 -9.24
C GLY A 80 -36.08 32.78 -9.07
N LYS A 81 -36.52 31.55 -8.74
CA LYS A 81 -35.60 30.42 -8.56
C LYS A 81 -34.87 30.09 -9.88
N PRO A 82 -33.53 30.16 -9.94
CA PRO A 82 -32.78 29.82 -11.15
C PRO A 82 -32.90 28.33 -11.49
N PRO A 83 -32.69 27.93 -12.76
CA PRO A 83 -32.60 26.53 -13.12
C PRO A 83 -31.39 25.85 -12.47
N ASP A 84 -31.47 24.54 -12.25
CA ASP A 84 -30.33 23.75 -11.76
C ASP A 84 -29.22 23.68 -12.84
N THR A 85 -29.61 23.59 -14.11
CA THR A 85 -28.72 23.60 -15.28
C THR A 85 -29.16 24.66 -16.30
N ALA A 86 -28.27 25.56 -16.69
CA ALA A 86 -28.50 26.56 -17.73
C ALA A 86 -27.52 26.38 -18.89
N LEU A 87 -28.02 26.36 -20.13
CA LEU A 87 -27.21 26.26 -21.35
C LEU A 87 -27.44 27.46 -22.26
N LEU A 88 -26.38 28.19 -22.61
CA LEU A 88 -26.38 29.19 -23.67
C LEU A 88 -25.67 28.62 -24.90
N TYR A 89 -26.39 28.55 -26.02
CA TYR A 89 -25.82 28.30 -27.35
C TYR A 89 -25.96 29.55 -28.19
N PHE A 90 -24.88 30.04 -28.78
CA PHE A 90 -24.89 31.19 -29.68
C PHE A 90 -24.19 30.86 -30.99
N SER A 91 -24.87 31.05 -32.12
CA SER A 91 -24.30 31.02 -33.46
C SER A 91 -24.55 32.33 -34.20
N GLY A 92 -23.51 32.89 -34.83
CA GLY A 92 -23.56 34.19 -35.51
C GLY A 92 -22.18 34.85 -35.66
N HIS A 93 -22.16 36.17 -35.89
CA HIS A 93 -20.92 36.94 -35.90
C HIS A 93 -20.37 37.17 -34.48
N GLY A 94 -19.05 37.03 -34.33
CA GLY A 94 -18.29 37.52 -33.18
C GLY A 94 -17.43 38.69 -33.62
N LEU A 95 -17.33 39.72 -32.76
CA LEU A 95 -16.60 40.95 -33.04
C LEU A 95 -15.50 41.17 -32.00
N ARG A 96 -14.43 41.86 -32.39
CA ARG A 96 -13.28 42.18 -31.53
C ARG A 96 -12.91 43.65 -31.65
N LYS A 97 -12.76 44.32 -30.51
CA LYS A 97 -12.27 45.69 -30.38
C LYS A 97 -10.82 45.65 -29.86
N ASN A 98 -9.89 46.33 -30.54
CA ASN A 98 -8.47 46.35 -30.19
C ASN A 98 -7.93 47.78 -30.13
N LEU A 99 -7.95 48.38 -28.94
CA LEU A 99 -7.46 49.74 -28.65
C LEU A 99 -6.60 49.76 -27.37
N GLY A 100 -5.64 48.85 -27.26
CA GLY A 100 -4.75 48.69 -26.09
C GLY A 100 -5.27 47.73 -25.01
N ILE A 101 -6.60 47.52 -24.95
CA ILE A 101 -7.25 46.40 -24.25
C ILE A 101 -8.06 45.64 -25.31
N GLN A 102 -7.96 44.31 -25.29
CA GLN A 102 -8.74 43.45 -26.17
C GLN A 102 -10.09 43.14 -25.50
N GLU A 103 -11.18 43.44 -26.19
CA GLU A 103 -12.54 43.10 -25.75
C GLU A 103 -13.30 42.49 -26.93
N GLY A 104 -14.08 41.44 -26.70
CA GLY A 104 -14.90 40.85 -27.75
C GLY A 104 -16.38 40.72 -27.38
N PHE A 105 -17.17 40.60 -28.44
CA PHE A 105 -18.61 40.82 -28.41
C PHE A 105 -19.36 39.80 -29.26
N LEU A 106 -20.55 39.41 -28.81
CA LEU A 106 -21.53 38.68 -29.63
C LEU A 106 -22.34 39.68 -30.45
N ALA A 107 -22.28 39.60 -31.77
CA ALA A 107 -22.95 40.56 -32.64
C ALA A 107 -24.47 40.32 -32.69
N THR A 108 -25.25 41.37 -32.43
CA THR A 108 -26.69 41.42 -32.70
C THR A 108 -26.97 41.99 -34.09
N SER A 109 -28.22 41.97 -34.54
CA SER A 109 -28.57 42.45 -35.89
C SER A 109 -28.29 43.94 -36.12
N GLU A 110 -28.27 44.74 -35.06
CA GLU A 110 -28.18 46.22 -35.09
C GLU A 110 -26.75 46.77 -34.84
N VAL A 111 -25.74 45.90 -34.82
CA VAL A 111 -24.36 46.32 -34.57
C VAL A 111 -23.85 47.34 -35.58
N THR A 112 -23.12 48.33 -35.08
CA THR A 112 -22.45 49.39 -35.85
C THR A 112 -21.05 49.61 -35.24
N PRO A 113 -20.06 48.77 -35.58
CA PRO A 113 -18.72 48.87 -35.00
C PRO A 113 -18.09 50.27 -35.16
N ASP A 114 -18.28 50.89 -36.34
CA ASP A 114 -17.81 52.25 -36.65
C ASP A 114 -18.51 53.34 -35.81
N GLY A 115 -19.73 53.06 -35.32
CA GLY A 115 -20.52 53.94 -34.46
C GLY A 115 -20.40 53.62 -32.97
N GLY A 116 -19.54 52.68 -32.58
CA GLY A 116 -19.31 52.31 -31.17
C GLY A 116 -20.27 51.27 -30.60
N ASN A 117 -21.23 50.74 -31.36
CA ASN A 117 -22.09 49.63 -30.92
C ASN A 117 -21.53 48.29 -31.42
N TRP A 118 -20.89 47.55 -30.52
CA TRP A 118 -20.21 46.29 -30.81
C TRP A 118 -21.04 45.05 -30.50
N GLY A 119 -22.25 45.20 -29.93
CA GLY A 119 -23.10 44.09 -29.48
C GLY A 119 -22.88 43.72 -28.00
N LEU A 120 -23.13 42.46 -27.63
CA LEU A 120 -23.07 42.01 -26.24
C LEU A 120 -21.63 41.74 -25.80
N SER A 121 -21.13 42.46 -24.80
CA SER A 121 -19.77 42.27 -24.25
C SER A 121 -19.62 40.89 -23.57
N LEU A 122 -18.57 40.16 -23.94
CA LEU A 122 -18.22 38.91 -23.25
C LEU A 122 -17.65 39.15 -21.84
N GLN A 123 -17.12 40.35 -21.55
CA GLN A 123 -16.76 40.74 -20.18
C GLN A 123 -18.01 40.88 -19.31
N TRP A 124 -19.07 41.47 -19.85
CA TRP A 124 -20.36 41.56 -19.17
C TRP A 124 -20.96 40.17 -18.90
N LEU A 125 -20.92 39.27 -19.90
CA LEU A 125 -21.40 37.89 -19.74
C LEU A 125 -20.64 37.15 -18.62
N ARG A 126 -19.32 37.29 -18.56
CA ARG A 126 -18.50 36.70 -17.48
C ARG A 126 -18.95 37.18 -16.10
N ARG A 127 -19.13 38.50 -15.92
CA ARG A 127 -19.61 39.06 -14.66
C ARG A 127 -20.99 38.54 -14.27
N LEU A 128 -21.89 38.39 -15.24
CA LEU A 128 -23.20 37.78 -15.00
C LEU A 128 -23.09 36.33 -14.53
N LEU A 129 -22.23 35.50 -15.15
CA LEU A 129 -22.00 34.10 -14.76
C LEU A 129 -21.36 33.97 -13.37
N GLN A 130 -20.52 34.94 -12.98
CA GLN A 130 -19.96 35.04 -11.62
C GLN A 130 -21.06 35.30 -10.58
N GLU A 131 -21.96 36.24 -10.87
CA GLU A 131 -23.07 36.60 -9.97
C GLU A 131 -24.26 35.63 -10.01
N SER A 132 -24.34 34.77 -11.03
CA SER A 132 -25.44 33.81 -11.25
C SER A 132 -25.48 32.68 -10.22
N GLU A 133 -26.63 32.43 -9.60
CA GLU A 133 -26.83 31.33 -8.64
C GLU A 133 -27.02 29.94 -9.30
N VAL A 134 -26.99 29.86 -10.64
CA VAL A 134 -27.14 28.59 -11.36
C VAL A 134 -25.99 27.65 -11.02
N ARG A 135 -26.33 26.40 -10.63
CA ARG A 135 -25.35 25.38 -10.24
C ARG A 135 -24.53 24.88 -11.44
N GLN A 136 -25.17 24.55 -12.56
CA GLN A 136 -24.50 24.03 -13.75
C GLN A 136 -24.63 25.00 -14.92
N GLN A 137 -23.52 25.59 -15.36
CA GLN A 137 -23.49 26.64 -16.38
C GLN A 137 -22.78 26.15 -17.63
N ILE A 138 -23.48 26.13 -18.77
CA ILE A 138 -22.93 25.71 -20.06
C ILE A 138 -23.00 26.89 -21.02
N VAL A 139 -21.88 27.23 -21.68
CA VAL A 139 -21.82 28.27 -22.72
C VAL A 139 -21.09 27.72 -23.93
N ILE A 140 -21.77 27.70 -25.07
CA ILE A 140 -21.29 27.21 -26.36
C ILE A 140 -21.36 28.37 -27.35
N LEU A 141 -20.21 28.82 -27.85
CA LEU A 141 -20.09 29.95 -28.77
C LEU A 141 -19.55 29.47 -30.13
N ASP A 142 -20.45 29.45 -31.11
CA ASP A 142 -20.16 29.16 -32.52
C ASP A 142 -20.08 30.46 -33.34
N CYS A 143 -19.01 31.21 -33.11
CA CYS A 143 -18.76 32.48 -33.78
C CYS A 143 -17.26 32.79 -33.90
N CYS A 144 -16.92 33.69 -34.83
CA CYS A 144 -15.54 34.15 -35.04
C CYS A 144 -14.97 34.80 -33.78
N TYR A 145 -13.66 34.62 -33.54
CA TYR A 145 -12.92 35.20 -32.38
C TYR A 145 -13.39 34.72 -31.00
N SER A 146 -14.26 33.71 -30.91
CA SER A 146 -14.81 33.21 -29.64
C SER A 146 -13.75 32.67 -28.67
N GLY A 147 -12.67 32.03 -29.15
CA GLY A 147 -11.62 31.45 -28.32
C GLY A 147 -10.50 32.40 -27.84
N GLU A 148 -10.20 33.46 -28.59
CA GLU A 148 -9.25 34.53 -28.15
C GLU A 148 -9.85 35.36 -27.03
N VAL A 149 -11.17 35.58 -27.11
CA VAL A 149 -11.91 36.48 -26.22
C VAL A 149 -12.28 35.81 -24.90
N LEU A 150 -12.34 34.47 -24.87
CA LEU A 150 -12.55 33.67 -23.66
C LEU A 150 -11.27 33.47 -22.84
N ASN A 151 -10.22 34.31 -22.98
CA ASN A 151 -8.97 34.31 -22.20
C ASN A 151 -9.02 33.39 -20.95
N PHE A 152 -8.61 32.11 -21.07
CA PHE A 152 -9.01 31.06 -20.13
C PHE A 152 -8.52 31.25 -18.68
N ALA A 153 -7.50 32.08 -18.48
CA ALA A 153 -7.08 32.52 -17.15
C ALA A 153 -8.06 33.52 -16.50
N GLU A 154 -8.85 34.25 -17.31
CA GLU A 154 -9.86 35.24 -16.90
C GLU A 154 -11.32 34.83 -17.23
N ALA A 155 -11.55 33.76 -18.00
CA ALA A 155 -12.88 33.25 -18.32
C ALA A 155 -13.43 32.29 -17.28
N ASP A 156 -12.61 31.87 -16.32
CA ASP A 156 -13.13 31.42 -15.04
C ASP A 156 -13.71 32.65 -14.32
N PRO A 157 -15.05 32.74 -14.12
CA PRO A 157 -15.66 33.84 -13.38
C PRO A 157 -15.25 33.88 -11.89
N GLY A 158 -14.25 33.10 -11.47
CA GLY A 158 -13.90 32.83 -10.07
C GLY A 158 -14.72 31.66 -9.51
N ASP A 159 -14.29 31.18 -8.33
CA ASP A 159 -14.97 30.14 -7.53
C ASP A 159 -14.87 28.68 -8.01
N ARG A 160 -13.81 28.31 -8.75
CA ARG A 160 -13.44 26.90 -8.96
C ARG A 160 -13.43 26.13 -7.64
N GLY A 161 -14.20 25.04 -7.57
CA GLY A 161 -14.30 24.20 -6.39
C GLY A 161 -15.30 24.66 -5.32
N LYS A 162 -16.06 25.75 -5.53
CA LYS A 162 -17.11 26.22 -4.58
C LYS A 162 -18.53 25.78 -4.95
N GLY A 163 -18.70 24.67 -5.68
CA GLY A 163 -20.00 24.06 -5.92
C GLY A 163 -20.76 24.47 -7.19
N ARG A 164 -20.09 25.08 -8.18
CA ARG A 164 -20.65 25.31 -9.53
C ARG A 164 -19.89 24.50 -10.59
N ASP A 165 -20.63 23.78 -11.42
CA ASP A 165 -20.10 23.01 -12.55
C ASP A 165 -20.19 23.88 -13.80
N ARG A 166 -19.12 23.97 -14.59
CA ARG A 166 -19.10 24.81 -15.80
C ARG A 166 -18.54 24.08 -17.02
N CYS A 167 -19.09 24.40 -18.18
CA CYS A 167 -18.65 23.92 -19.49
C CYS A 167 -18.63 25.08 -20.49
N PHE A 168 -17.46 25.45 -20.96
CA PHE A 168 -17.26 26.46 -22.01
C PHE A 168 -16.72 25.80 -23.28
N ILE A 169 -17.36 26.07 -24.42
CA ILE A 169 -16.98 25.55 -25.74
C ILE A 169 -16.97 26.72 -26.71
N ALA A 170 -15.88 26.91 -27.46
CA ALA A 170 -15.71 27.97 -28.45
C ALA A 170 -15.15 27.45 -29.77
N ALA A 171 -15.59 28.02 -30.90
CA ALA A 171 -15.28 27.52 -32.25
C ALA A 171 -13.86 27.82 -32.77
N SER A 172 -13.19 28.93 -32.40
CA SER A 172 -11.99 29.42 -33.12
C SER A 172 -10.84 29.93 -32.22
N ARG A 173 -9.57 29.79 -32.69
CA ARG A 173 -8.37 30.50 -32.15
C ARG A 173 -8.16 31.90 -32.78
N ASP A 174 -7.28 32.68 -32.16
CA ASP A 174 -6.91 34.12 -32.29
C ASP A 174 -6.74 34.79 -33.68
N PHE A 175 -6.91 34.08 -34.80
CA PHE A 175 -6.60 34.65 -36.12
C PHE A 175 -7.37 34.07 -37.33
N GLU A 176 -8.43 33.30 -37.14
CA GLU A 176 -9.13 32.64 -38.27
C GLU A 176 -10.61 33.02 -38.42
N VAL A 177 -11.02 33.22 -39.68
CA VAL A 177 -12.41 33.46 -40.12
C VAL A 177 -13.13 32.11 -40.21
N ALA A 178 -14.27 31.94 -39.55
CA ALA A 178 -15.10 30.72 -39.61
C ALA A 178 -15.35 30.29 -41.07
N PHE A 179 -14.97 29.05 -41.42
CA PHE A 179 -15.12 28.52 -42.78
C PHE A 179 -16.47 27.81 -42.89
N GLU A 180 -17.36 28.28 -43.78
CA GLU A 180 -18.50 27.47 -44.25
C GLU A 180 -17.97 26.54 -45.35
N GLU A 181 -18.00 25.22 -45.16
CA GLU A 181 -17.78 24.28 -46.27
C GLU A 181 -18.87 24.49 -47.32
N ILE A 182 -18.47 24.62 -48.59
CA ILE A 182 -19.32 25.04 -49.72
C ILE A 182 -20.52 24.10 -49.97
N ASN A 183 -20.59 22.94 -49.28
CA ASN A 183 -21.66 21.93 -49.40
C ASN A 183 -22.24 21.43 -48.05
N SER A 184 -21.94 22.04 -46.89
CA SER A 184 -22.49 21.58 -45.59
C SER A 184 -23.74 22.37 -45.17
N GLN A 185 -24.72 21.69 -44.57
CA GLN A 185 -25.96 22.29 -44.06
C GLN A 185 -25.75 23.06 -42.73
N HIS A 186 -24.63 22.80 -42.04
CA HIS A 186 -24.31 23.29 -40.70
C HIS A 186 -22.88 23.83 -40.61
N SER A 187 -22.63 24.72 -39.64
CA SER A 187 -21.26 25.16 -39.30
C SER A 187 -20.41 23.99 -38.81
N VAL A 188 -19.08 24.13 -38.91
CA VAL A 188 -18.11 23.08 -38.57
C VAL A 188 -18.23 22.61 -37.11
N LEU A 189 -18.29 23.55 -36.15
CA LEU A 189 -18.47 23.22 -34.74
C LEU A 189 -19.86 22.61 -34.50
N THR A 190 -20.91 23.17 -35.11
CA THR A 190 -22.27 22.63 -34.96
C THR A 190 -22.37 21.20 -35.45
N ALA A 191 -21.83 20.88 -36.63
CA ALA A 191 -21.86 19.54 -37.16
C ALA A 191 -21.20 18.52 -36.20
N ALA A 192 -20.06 18.89 -35.61
CA ALA A 192 -19.38 18.05 -34.63
C ALA A 192 -20.16 17.95 -33.30
N LEU A 193 -20.79 19.05 -32.85
CA LEU A 193 -21.66 19.05 -31.68
C LEU A 193 -22.89 18.16 -31.87
N LEU A 194 -23.52 18.17 -33.04
CA LEU A 194 -24.68 17.31 -33.33
C LEU A 194 -24.31 15.83 -33.21
N GLN A 195 -23.15 15.43 -33.76
CA GLN A 195 -22.64 14.06 -33.61
C GLN A 195 -22.31 13.70 -32.16
N GLY A 196 -21.70 14.64 -31.42
CA GLY A 196 -21.28 14.41 -30.04
C GLY A 196 -22.43 14.42 -29.04
N LEU A 197 -23.47 15.24 -29.27
CA LEU A 197 -24.67 15.33 -28.45
C LEU A 197 -25.69 14.24 -28.77
N GLU A 198 -25.58 13.53 -29.88
CA GLU A 198 -26.46 12.40 -30.17
C GLU A 198 -26.02 11.13 -29.42
N PRO A 199 -26.81 10.63 -28.45
CA PRO A 199 -26.42 9.49 -27.64
C PRO A 199 -26.39 8.18 -28.47
N LYS A 200 -25.19 7.62 -28.66
CA LYS A 200 -24.97 6.34 -29.38
C LYS A 200 -25.30 5.09 -28.54
N GLN A 201 -25.28 5.20 -27.20
CA GLN A 201 -25.55 4.12 -26.23
C GLN A 201 -26.55 4.57 -25.16
N ASP A 202 -26.97 3.64 -24.31
CA ASP A 202 -27.86 3.89 -23.14
C ASP A 202 -27.07 4.50 -21.96
N ARG A 203 -26.30 5.56 -22.24
CA ARG A 203 -25.48 6.31 -21.27
C ARG A 203 -25.63 7.80 -21.53
N TRP A 204 -25.43 8.61 -20.50
CA TRP A 204 -25.38 10.07 -20.64
C TRP A 204 -24.15 10.51 -21.45
N VAL A 205 -24.36 11.38 -22.42
CA VAL A 205 -23.33 12.26 -22.96
C VAL A 205 -23.15 13.39 -21.94
N SER A 206 -21.96 13.54 -21.38
CA SER A 206 -21.58 14.66 -20.53
C SER A 206 -20.79 15.71 -21.31
N ASN A 207 -20.58 16.89 -20.70
CA ASN A 207 -19.65 17.90 -21.20
C ASN A 207 -18.23 17.36 -21.45
N TYR A 208 -17.76 16.44 -20.61
CA TYR A 208 -16.44 15.83 -20.78
C TYR A 208 -16.41 14.83 -21.96
N THR A 209 -17.40 13.95 -22.08
CA THR A 209 -17.46 13.01 -23.22
C THR A 209 -17.67 13.74 -24.54
N LEU A 210 -18.43 14.84 -24.53
CA LEU A 210 -18.60 15.70 -25.69
C LEU A 210 -17.25 16.29 -26.13
N VAL A 211 -16.49 16.88 -25.19
CA VAL A 211 -15.16 17.45 -25.48
C VAL A 211 -14.18 16.39 -25.99
N ASP A 212 -14.20 15.20 -25.43
CA ASP A 212 -13.30 14.12 -25.87
C ASP A 212 -13.65 13.61 -27.28
N LEU A 213 -14.93 13.51 -27.63
CA LEU A 213 -15.36 13.21 -29.01
C LEU A 213 -14.90 14.30 -29.98
N LEU A 214 -15.09 15.57 -29.61
CA LEU A 214 -14.65 16.70 -30.42
C LEU A 214 -13.11 16.76 -30.58
N ASN A 215 -12.35 16.17 -29.65
CA ASN A 215 -10.89 16.05 -29.75
C ASN A 215 -10.41 14.84 -30.58
N GLN A 216 -11.21 13.77 -30.66
CA GLN A 216 -10.84 12.52 -31.35
C GLN A 216 -11.11 12.55 -32.86
N GLU A 217 -11.99 13.42 -33.34
CA GLU A 217 -12.24 13.56 -34.76
C GLU A 217 -11.00 14.13 -35.48
N HIS A 218 -10.24 13.24 -36.11
CA HIS A 218 -9.14 13.55 -37.03
C HIS A 218 -9.65 14.07 -38.38
N HIS A 219 -10.71 14.87 -38.41
CA HIS A 219 -11.01 15.63 -39.62
C HIS A 219 -9.90 16.68 -39.80
N PRO A 220 -9.43 16.95 -41.04
CA PRO A 220 -8.50 18.03 -41.33
C PRO A 220 -9.25 19.35 -41.13
N PHE A 221 -9.53 19.70 -39.88
CA PHE A 221 -10.15 20.95 -39.52
C PHE A 221 -9.17 22.07 -39.85
N PRO A 222 -9.60 23.11 -40.58
CA PRO A 222 -8.92 24.40 -40.53
C PRO A 222 -8.92 24.96 -39.10
N GLN A 223 -9.97 24.68 -38.31
CA GLN A 223 -10.25 25.30 -37.01
C GLN A 223 -10.33 24.27 -35.86
N ARG A 224 -9.50 24.43 -34.82
CA ARG A 224 -9.57 23.59 -33.61
C ARG A 224 -10.42 24.28 -32.53
N PRO A 225 -11.59 23.71 -32.15
CA PRO A 225 -12.38 24.24 -31.06
C PRO A 225 -11.62 24.22 -29.73
N ILE A 226 -11.99 25.15 -28.83
CA ILE A 226 -11.37 25.30 -27.51
C ILE A 226 -12.42 25.02 -26.43
N PHE A 227 -12.00 24.36 -25.36
CA PHE A 227 -12.90 23.90 -24.30
C PHE A 227 -12.34 24.21 -22.91
N ALA A 228 -13.20 24.53 -21.95
CA ALA A 228 -12.88 24.47 -20.52
C ALA A 228 -14.04 23.90 -19.72
N ASN A 229 -13.74 22.87 -18.95
CA ASN A 229 -14.65 22.27 -17.98
C ASN A 229 -14.12 22.50 -16.57
N SER A 230 -15.01 22.72 -15.62
CA SER A 230 -14.69 22.78 -14.18
C SER A 230 -15.80 22.17 -13.35
N GLY A 231 -15.48 21.46 -12.28
CA GLY A 231 -16.48 20.80 -11.43
C GLY A 231 -16.92 19.43 -11.96
N GLU A 232 -18.06 18.95 -11.48
CA GLU A 232 -18.60 17.62 -11.80
C GLU A 232 -19.07 17.51 -13.26
N ALA A 233 -19.26 16.28 -13.73
CA ALA A 233 -19.79 16.04 -15.08
C ALA A 233 -21.20 16.61 -15.22
N ILE A 234 -21.38 17.51 -16.19
CA ILE A 234 -22.68 18.05 -16.57
C ILE A 234 -23.26 17.13 -17.63
N ASN A 235 -24.32 16.42 -17.26
CA ASN A 235 -25.07 15.56 -18.16
C ASN A 235 -25.79 16.40 -19.22
N LEU A 236 -25.57 16.14 -20.51
CA LEU A 236 -26.12 16.89 -21.65
C LEU A 236 -27.29 16.16 -22.31
N THR A 237 -27.12 14.91 -22.74
CA THR A 237 -28.14 14.12 -23.47
C THR A 237 -28.08 12.62 -23.13
N ARG A 238 -29.18 11.86 -23.29
CA ARG A 238 -29.23 10.39 -23.14
C ARG A 238 -30.35 9.74 -23.97
N LYS A 239 -30.27 8.42 -24.22
CA LYS A 239 -31.41 7.59 -24.64
C LYS A 239 -32.15 7.05 -23.41
N TRP A 240 -33.46 6.83 -23.55
CA TRP A 240 -34.31 6.31 -22.49
C TRP A 240 -34.56 4.81 -22.69
N ASN A 241 -34.12 3.98 -21.75
CA ASN A 241 -34.80 2.73 -21.41
C ASN A 241 -35.45 2.89 -20.03
N SER A 242 -36.77 2.78 -20.00
CA SER A 242 -37.55 2.96 -18.78
C SER A 242 -37.36 1.77 -17.83
N SER A 243 -36.76 2.02 -16.68
CA SER A 243 -37.00 1.24 -15.46
C SER A 243 -37.05 2.20 -14.27
N PRO A 244 -38.16 2.27 -13.52
CA PRO A 244 -38.27 3.16 -12.38
C PRO A 244 -37.54 2.56 -11.18
N VAL A 245 -36.62 3.33 -10.59
CA VAL A 245 -36.04 3.04 -9.27
C VAL A 245 -36.75 3.91 -8.25
N ASN A 246 -37.45 3.27 -7.30
CA ASN A 246 -38.03 3.92 -6.13
C ASN A 246 -36.93 4.23 -5.09
N PRO A 247 -36.89 5.42 -4.49
CA PRO A 247 -36.05 5.68 -3.34
C PRO A 247 -36.83 5.40 -2.04
N THR A 248 -36.57 4.24 -1.43
CA THR A 248 -36.77 4.09 0.02
C THR A 248 -35.42 4.32 0.69
N ILE A 249 -35.24 5.49 1.29
CA ILE A 249 -34.02 5.86 1.99
C ILE A 249 -34.16 5.42 3.45
N GLN A 250 -33.46 4.34 3.81
CA GLN A 250 -33.11 4.04 5.20
C GLN A 250 -31.75 4.67 5.49
N ILE A 251 -31.56 5.17 6.72
CA ILE A 251 -30.25 5.60 7.21
C ILE A 251 -29.31 4.41 7.11
N SER A 252 -28.30 4.56 6.25
CA SER A 252 -27.24 3.58 6.08
C SER A 252 -26.50 3.38 7.41
N ALA A 253 -26.32 2.12 7.83
CA ALA A 253 -25.50 1.76 8.99
C ALA A 253 -23.99 2.02 8.78
N ILE A 254 -23.59 2.60 7.64
CA ILE A 254 -22.20 2.79 7.23
C ILE A 254 -21.70 4.15 7.76
N CYS A 255 -20.56 4.13 8.45
CA CYS A 255 -19.85 5.34 8.86
C CYS A 255 -19.30 6.08 7.63
N PRO A 256 -19.61 7.37 7.43
CA PRO A 256 -19.17 8.11 6.26
C PRO A 256 -17.69 8.58 6.34
N TYR A 257 -17.05 8.37 7.49
CA TYR A 257 -15.66 8.79 7.76
C TYR A 257 -14.73 7.60 7.88
N LYS A 258 -13.48 7.74 7.40
CA LYS A 258 -12.49 6.64 7.30
C LYS A 258 -11.51 6.56 8.47
N GLY A 259 -11.62 7.47 9.44
CA GLY A 259 -10.70 7.54 10.57
C GLY A 259 -9.25 7.73 10.11
N LEU A 260 -8.36 6.84 10.57
CA LEU A 260 -6.93 6.86 10.20
C LEU A 260 -6.63 6.15 8.86
N SER A 261 -7.65 5.60 8.19
CA SER A 261 -7.49 4.97 6.87
C SER A 261 -7.58 6.02 5.76
N TYR A 262 -6.96 5.73 4.61
CA TYR A 262 -7.17 6.52 3.39
C TYR A 262 -8.47 6.12 2.69
N PHE A 263 -8.98 6.99 1.83
CA PHE A 263 -10.05 6.66 0.88
C PHE A 263 -9.39 5.97 -0.32
N ASP A 264 -9.82 4.77 -0.66
CA ASP A 264 -9.27 4.02 -1.80
C ASP A 264 -10.05 4.30 -3.10
N CYS A 265 -9.58 3.82 -4.24
CA CYS A 265 -10.24 3.98 -5.54
C CYS A 265 -11.46 3.06 -5.71
N THR A 266 -12.19 2.76 -4.64
CA THR A 266 -13.44 1.99 -4.70
C THR A 266 -14.62 2.94 -4.83
N GLU A 267 -15.69 2.53 -5.49
CA GLU A 267 -16.90 3.35 -5.65
C GLU A 267 -17.47 3.81 -4.29
N ALA A 268 -17.48 2.92 -3.29
CA ALA A 268 -17.96 3.24 -1.95
C ALA A 268 -17.14 4.35 -1.27
N ASP A 269 -15.80 4.29 -1.36
CA ASP A 269 -14.93 5.29 -0.75
C ASP A 269 -14.96 6.61 -1.54
N ALA A 270 -14.94 6.55 -2.87
CA ALA A 270 -14.91 7.73 -3.71
C ALA A 270 -16.20 8.56 -3.62
N ASN A 271 -17.35 7.91 -3.46
CA ASN A 271 -18.64 8.59 -3.23
C ASN A 271 -18.69 9.32 -1.87
N LEU A 272 -17.78 9.02 -0.94
CA LEU A 272 -17.66 9.69 0.36
C LEU A 272 -16.45 10.63 0.42
N PHE A 273 -15.71 10.81 -0.68
CA PHE A 273 -14.49 11.62 -0.75
C PHE A 273 -14.78 13.03 -1.29
N TYR A 274 -14.76 14.03 -0.41
CA TYR A 274 -15.08 15.42 -0.76
C TYR A 274 -13.96 16.41 -0.41
N GLY A 275 -14.11 17.67 -0.86
CA GLY A 275 -13.23 18.79 -0.51
C GLY A 275 -11.85 18.79 -1.18
N ARG A 276 -11.61 17.91 -2.16
CA ARG A 276 -10.39 17.89 -2.99
C ARG A 276 -10.68 17.89 -4.50
N THR A 277 -11.85 18.37 -4.91
CA THR A 277 -12.24 18.39 -6.33
C THR A 277 -11.24 19.20 -7.17
N ALA A 278 -10.91 20.44 -6.78
CA ALA A 278 -9.98 21.28 -7.53
C ALA A 278 -8.58 20.66 -7.69
N LEU A 279 -8.06 20.05 -6.62
CA LEU A 279 -6.79 19.32 -6.66
C LEU A 279 -6.89 18.08 -7.57
N THR A 280 -8.00 17.35 -7.51
CA THR A 280 -8.23 16.19 -8.38
C THR A 280 -8.22 16.59 -9.86
N ASP A 281 -8.82 17.74 -10.19
CA ASP A 281 -8.85 18.31 -11.54
C ASP A 281 -7.44 18.64 -12.03
N GLU A 282 -6.62 19.28 -11.18
CA GLU A 282 -5.22 19.57 -11.49
C GLU A 282 -4.42 18.29 -11.77
N LEU A 283 -4.60 17.25 -10.94
CA LEU A 283 -3.93 15.97 -11.14
C LEU A 283 -4.37 15.28 -12.44
N LEU A 284 -5.66 15.34 -12.78
CA LEU A 284 -6.20 14.79 -14.04
C LEU A 284 -5.58 15.47 -15.26
N GLU A 285 -5.45 16.79 -15.25
CA GLU A 285 -4.84 17.55 -16.35
C GLU A 285 -3.34 17.24 -16.53
N LYS A 286 -2.62 17.00 -15.42
CA LYS A 286 -1.23 16.53 -15.50
C LYS A 286 -1.11 15.14 -16.08
N VAL A 287 -2.02 14.22 -15.74
CA VAL A 287 -2.05 12.87 -16.33
C VAL A 287 -2.49 12.90 -17.80
N ARG A 288 -3.39 13.81 -18.17
CA ARG A 288 -3.84 14.02 -19.56
C ARG A 288 -2.66 14.39 -20.47
N SER A 289 -1.80 15.29 -20.01
CA SER A 289 -0.73 15.90 -20.83
C SER A 289 0.66 15.26 -20.65
N GLY A 290 0.90 14.51 -19.57
CA GLY A 290 2.23 13.99 -19.23
C GLY A 290 2.27 12.50 -18.90
N ASN A 291 3.48 11.93 -18.89
CA ASN A 291 3.76 10.54 -18.50
C ASN A 291 4.38 10.43 -17.09
N LEU A 292 4.59 11.55 -16.40
CA LEU A 292 5.08 11.61 -15.02
C LEU A 292 4.24 12.62 -14.24
N LEU A 293 3.86 12.27 -13.02
CA LEU A 293 3.21 13.15 -12.05
C LEU A 293 3.81 12.89 -10.66
N ALA A 294 4.35 13.92 -10.03
CA ALA A 294 4.86 13.85 -8.66
C ALA A 294 3.94 14.64 -7.72
N VAL A 295 3.35 13.97 -6.73
CA VAL A 295 2.41 14.53 -5.76
C VAL A 295 3.09 14.63 -4.40
N LEU A 296 3.54 15.83 -4.03
CA LEU A 296 4.26 16.05 -2.77
C LEU A 296 3.43 16.85 -1.77
N GLY A 297 3.65 16.64 -0.48
CA GLY A 297 2.96 17.39 0.57
C GLY A 297 3.24 16.84 1.97
N ALA A 298 2.81 17.56 3.00
CA ALA A 298 3.02 17.15 4.40
C ALA A 298 2.43 15.76 4.71
N SER A 299 2.98 15.08 5.71
CA SER A 299 2.39 13.83 6.23
C SER A 299 0.93 14.09 6.65
N GLY A 300 0.01 13.17 6.34
CA GLY A 300 -1.42 13.35 6.64
C GLY A 300 -2.16 14.40 5.81
N SER A 301 -1.58 15.03 4.79
CA SER A 301 -2.29 16.04 3.97
C SER A 301 -3.35 15.48 3.00
N GLY A 302 -3.52 14.15 2.95
CA GLY A 302 -4.51 13.48 2.09
C GLY A 302 -3.97 13.03 0.73
N LYS A 303 -2.64 13.01 0.51
CA LYS A 303 -2.00 12.60 -0.76
C LYS A 303 -2.51 11.25 -1.30
N SER A 304 -2.47 10.20 -0.48
CA SER A 304 -2.90 8.87 -0.91
C SER A 304 -4.40 8.84 -1.22
N SER A 305 -5.23 9.53 -0.42
CA SER A 305 -6.67 9.62 -0.66
C SER A 305 -7.00 10.37 -1.96
N VAL A 306 -6.37 11.53 -2.23
CA VAL A 306 -6.64 12.29 -3.46
C VAL A 306 -6.13 11.58 -4.70
N VAL A 307 -5.00 10.87 -4.63
CA VAL A 307 -4.53 10.06 -5.75
C VAL A 307 -5.45 8.86 -5.98
N ARG A 308 -5.93 8.19 -4.94
CA ARG A 308 -6.76 6.98 -5.09
C ARG A 308 -8.24 7.29 -5.36
N ALA A 309 -8.93 7.85 -4.37
CA ALA A 309 -10.37 8.14 -4.44
C ALA A 309 -10.70 9.34 -5.34
N GLY A 310 -9.76 10.27 -5.52
CA GLY A 310 -9.88 11.35 -6.50
C GLY A 310 -9.43 10.90 -7.89
N LEU A 311 -8.13 10.94 -8.14
CA LEU A 311 -7.55 10.76 -9.48
C LEU A 311 -7.82 9.37 -10.08
N LEU A 312 -7.39 8.29 -9.43
CA LEU A 312 -7.50 6.94 -9.99
C LEU A 312 -8.94 6.51 -10.20
N TYR A 313 -9.83 6.82 -9.26
CA TYR A 313 -11.26 6.53 -9.42
C TYR A 313 -11.87 7.27 -10.62
N GLN A 314 -11.55 8.55 -10.81
CA GLN A 314 -12.01 9.30 -11.99
C GLN A 314 -11.45 8.72 -13.30
N LEU A 315 -10.22 8.20 -13.28
CA LEU A 315 -9.67 7.46 -14.42
C LEU A 315 -10.44 6.15 -14.68
N GLN A 316 -10.82 5.39 -13.64
CA GLN A 316 -11.62 4.16 -13.80
C GLN A 316 -13.01 4.44 -14.40
N LEU A 317 -13.63 5.57 -14.03
CA LEU A 317 -14.93 5.94 -14.57
C LEU A 317 -14.88 6.30 -16.06
N GLY A 318 -13.73 6.77 -16.57
CA GLY A 318 -13.60 7.24 -17.95
C GLY A 318 -14.46 8.46 -18.30
N ARG A 319 -15.11 9.08 -17.31
CA ARG A 319 -16.07 10.17 -17.53
C ARG A 319 -15.40 11.53 -17.71
N ARG A 320 -14.29 11.78 -17.02
CA ARG A 320 -13.57 13.06 -17.04
C ARG A 320 -12.35 13.05 -17.97
N LEU A 321 -11.93 11.85 -18.39
CA LEU A 321 -10.87 11.60 -19.35
C LEU A 321 -11.25 10.36 -20.18
N SER A 322 -11.81 10.56 -21.38
CA SER A 322 -12.34 9.44 -22.17
C SER A 322 -11.27 8.41 -22.52
N GLY A 323 -11.68 7.14 -22.53
CA GLY A 323 -10.80 6.01 -22.79
C GLY A 323 -9.96 5.59 -21.57
N SER A 324 -9.93 6.38 -20.49
CA SER A 324 -9.19 5.99 -19.28
C SER A 324 -9.80 4.83 -18.52
N ASP A 325 -11.08 4.53 -18.74
CA ASP A 325 -11.77 3.34 -18.24
C ASP A 325 -11.17 2.04 -18.78
N THR A 326 -10.44 2.11 -19.90
CA THR A 326 -9.70 0.98 -20.48
C THR A 326 -8.24 0.89 -20.01
N TRP A 327 -7.76 1.87 -19.23
CA TRP A 327 -6.37 1.91 -18.76
C TRP A 327 -6.14 0.91 -17.64
N GLN A 328 -4.93 0.36 -17.58
CA GLN A 328 -4.55 -0.53 -16.49
C GLN A 328 -3.93 0.27 -15.34
N LEU A 329 -4.56 0.25 -14.17
CA LEU A 329 -4.07 0.93 -12.98
C LEU A 329 -3.32 -0.04 -12.08
N LYS A 330 -2.07 0.27 -11.74
CA LYS A 330 -1.21 -0.54 -10.88
C LYS A 330 -0.73 0.33 -9.71
N ILE A 331 -0.95 -0.10 -8.48
CA ILE A 331 -0.57 0.64 -7.27
C ILE A 331 0.33 -0.25 -6.42
N PHE A 332 1.46 0.27 -5.96
CA PHE A 332 2.31 -0.43 -5.00
C PHE A 332 3.05 0.54 -4.08
N ARG A 333 3.62 -0.01 -3.02
CA ARG A 333 4.55 0.70 -2.12
C ARG A 333 5.95 0.10 -2.23
N PRO A 334 7.02 0.91 -2.21
CA PRO A 334 8.38 0.41 -2.37
C PRO A 334 8.80 -0.59 -1.29
N GLY A 335 8.51 -0.34 -0.01
CA GLY A 335 8.95 -1.17 1.10
C GLY A 335 10.48 -1.43 1.15
N ILE A 336 10.87 -2.54 1.77
CA ILE A 336 12.28 -2.93 1.97
C ILE A 336 12.94 -3.34 0.63
N ASN A 337 12.19 -3.96 -0.28
CA ASN A 337 12.66 -4.41 -1.60
C ASN A 337 11.82 -3.79 -2.74
N PRO A 338 12.16 -2.56 -3.20
CA PRO A 338 11.37 -1.83 -4.19
C PRO A 338 11.17 -2.56 -5.53
N LEU A 339 12.20 -3.23 -6.05
CA LEU A 339 12.11 -3.98 -7.32
C LEU A 339 11.17 -5.20 -7.22
N GLN A 340 11.16 -5.88 -6.08
CA GLN A 340 10.26 -7.02 -5.86
C GLN A 340 8.82 -6.56 -5.74
N ASN A 341 8.56 -5.48 -4.99
CA ASN A 341 7.22 -4.92 -4.87
C ASN A 341 6.70 -4.34 -6.20
N LEU A 342 7.60 -3.82 -7.04
CA LEU A 342 7.27 -3.46 -8.42
C LEU A 342 6.84 -4.69 -9.24
N ALA A 343 7.58 -5.81 -9.16
CA ALA A 343 7.19 -7.05 -9.86
C ALA A 343 5.84 -7.58 -9.38
N LEU A 344 5.58 -7.56 -8.06
CA LEU A 344 4.30 -7.95 -7.45
C LEU A 344 3.12 -7.12 -7.96
N ALA A 345 3.33 -5.85 -8.31
CA ALA A 345 2.27 -5.00 -8.87
C ALA A 345 1.72 -5.54 -10.21
N PHE A 346 2.53 -6.30 -10.96
CA PHE A 346 2.13 -6.91 -12.23
C PHE A 346 1.51 -8.31 -12.09
N VAL A 347 1.45 -8.87 -10.88
CA VAL A 347 0.83 -10.18 -10.62
C VAL A 347 -0.68 -10.00 -10.40
N GLU A 348 -1.48 -10.89 -10.99
CA GLU A 348 -2.94 -10.86 -10.84
C GLU A 348 -3.38 -11.47 -9.49
N SER A 349 -4.32 -10.81 -8.82
CA SER A 349 -4.78 -11.20 -7.48
C SER A 349 -5.76 -12.37 -7.48
N LYS A 350 -6.38 -12.71 -8.62
CA LYS A 350 -7.42 -13.76 -8.76
C LYS A 350 -6.88 -15.13 -9.18
N LEU A 351 -5.59 -15.25 -9.46
CA LEU A 351 -4.94 -16.49 -9.89
C LEU A 351 -4.73 -17.46 -8.72
N SER A 352 -4.61 -18.75 -9.01
CA SER A 352 -4.23 -19.76 -8.01
C SER A 352 -2.81 -19.52 -7.50
N ASP A 353 -2.47 -20.01 -6.31
CA ASP A 353 -1.15 -19.76 -5.69
C ASP A 353 0.03 -20.23 -6.58
N ILE A 354 -0.15 -21.32 -7.34
CA ILE A 354 0.85 -21.86 -8.27
C ILE A 354 1.05 -20.93 -9.47
N GLU A 355 -0.04 -20.43 -10.05
CA GLU A 355 0.00 -19.51 -11.19
C GLU A 355 0.57 -18.15 -10.78
N ARG A 356 0.23 -17.66 -9.58
CA ARG A 356 0.79 -16.43 -9.01
C ARG A 356 2.30 -16.54 -8.82
N ALA A 357 2.79 -17.67 -8.30
CA ALA A 357 4.23 -17.89 -8.12
C ALA A 357 4.97 -17.90 -9.48
N SER A 358 4.39 -18.54 -10.49
CA SER A 358 4.93 -18.56 -11.86
C SER A 358 4.96 -17.18 -12.50
N GLN A 359 3.86 -16.42 -12.41
CA GLN A 359 3.77 -15.07 -12.95
C GLN A 359 4.72 -14.11 -12.23
N LEU A 360 4.85 -14.23 -10.90
CA LEU A 360 5.78 -13.46 -10.10
C LEU A 360 7.23 -13.73 -10.51
N ALA A 361 7.63 -15.00 -10.63
CA ALA A 361 8.99 -15.35 -11.04
C ALA A 361 9.34 -14.75 -12.41
N LYS A 362 8.40 -14.78 -13.36
CA LYS A 362 8.57 -14.17 -14.68
C LYS A 362 8.64 -12.64 -14.61
N ALA A 363 7.81 -12.01 -13.78
CA ALA A 363 7.87 -10.56 -13.55
C ALA A 363 9.19 -10.14 -12.89
N GLU A 364 9.67 -10.87 -11.89
CA GLU A 364 10.96 -10.64 -11.25
C GLU A 364 12.13 -10.79 -12.23
N GLU A 365 12.09 -11.80 -13.10
CA GLU A 365 13.10 -12.01 -14.15
C GLU A 365 13.14 -10.81 -15.13
N LEU A 366 11.97 -10.31 -15.54
CA LEU A 366 11.89 -9.14 -16.42
C LEU A 366 12.37 -7.88 -15.70
N ILE A 367 11.90 -7.61 -14.49
CA ILE A 367 12.33 -6.43 -13.70
C ILE A 367 13.84 -6.46 -13.41
N ALA A 368 14.46 -7.63 -13.27
CA ALA A 368 15.92 -7.76 -13.13
C ALA A 368 16.71 -7.25 -14.34
N ARG A 369 16.07 -7.14 -15.53
CA ARG A 369 16.65 -6.51 -16.74
C ARG A 369 16.52 -4.99 -16.74
N GLY A 370 16.08 -4.39 -15.62
CA GLY A 370 15.93 -2.95 -15.43
C GLY A 370 14.84 -2.36 -16.32
N ALA A 371 15.08 -1.13 -16.81
CA ALA A 371 14.09 -0.38 -17.58
C ALA A 371 13.55 -1.16 -18.80
N VAL A 372 14.41 -1.96 -19.45
CA VAL A 372 14.04 -2.77 -20.63
C VAL A 372 12.92 -3.75 -20.30
N GLY A 373 13.09 -4.50 -19.21
CA GLY A 373 12.10 -5.50 -18.83
C GLY A 373 10.81 -4.90 -18.26
N LEU A 374 10.90 -3.77 -17.54
CA LEU A 374 9.69 -3.00 -17.17
C LEU A 374 8.94 -2.53 -18.43
N GLY A 375 9.66 -2.02 -19.43
CA GLY A 375 9.08 -1.68 -20.73
C GLY A 375 8.36 -2.86 -21.39
N GLN A 376 8.96 -4.06 -21.36
CA GLN A 376 8.33 -5.27 -21.90
C GLN A 376 7.04 -5.64 -21.15
N LEU A 377 6.99 -5.51 -19.83
CA LEU A 377 5.77 -5.72 -19.04
C LEU A 377 4.66 -4.73 -19.42
N ILE A 378 5.02 -3.45 -19.63
CA ILE A 378 4.08 -2.41 -20.04
C ILE A 378 3.59 -2.65 -21.47
N THR A 379 4.47 -3.01 -22.39
CA THR A 379 4.10 -3.33 -23.77
C THR A 379 3.18 -4.54 -23.83
N ALA A 380 3.44 -5.58 -23.01
CA ALA A 380 2.63 -6.79 -22.92
C ALA A 380 1.20 -6.54 -22.40
N ALA A 381 0.97 -5.44 -21.68
CA ALA A 381 -0.37 -5.06 -21.25
C ALA A 381 -1.25 -4.71 -22.46
N GLN A 382 -2.36 -5.42 -22.62
CA GLN A 382 -3.36 -5.23 -23.69
C GLN A 382 -4.26 -4.02 -23.38
N THR A 383 -3.65 -2.86 -23.14
CA THR A 383 -4.32 -1.58 -22.85
C THR A 383 -3.60 -0.46 -23.61
N GLN A 384 -4.32 0.64 -23.83
CA GLN A 384 -3.74 1.86 -24.40
C GLN A 384 -2.72 2.50 -23.45
N ARG A 385 -2.94 2.40 -22.13
CA ARG A 385 -2.07 3.05 -21.13
C ARG A 385 -2.04 2.31 -19.81
N VAL A 386 -0.86 2.24 -19.21
CA VAL A 386 -0.60 1.69 -17.87
C VAL A 386 -0.26 2.85 -16.94
N VAL A 387 -1.09 3.06 -15.92
CA VAL A 387 -0.83 4.03 -14.85
C VAL A 387 -0.20 3.29 -13.67
N LEU A 388 1.06 3.58 -13.40
CA LEU A 388 1.83 2.98 -12.31
C LEU A 388 1.97 4.00 -11.16
N VAL A 389 1.35 3.70 -10.02
CA VAL A 389 1.40 4.54 -8.83
C VAL A 389 2.38 3.95 -7.81
N VAL A 390 3.42 4.72 -7.51
CA VAL A 390 4.35 4.48 -6.40
C VAL A 390 3.89 5.34 -5.23
N ASP A 391 3.08 4.75 -4.35
CA ASP A 391 2.56 5.42 -3.16
C ASP A 391 3.61 5.35 -2.03
N GLN A 392 3.76 6.42 -1.25
CA GLN A 392 4.78 6.52 -0.19
C GLN A 392 6.21 6.29 -0.69
N PHE A 393 6.60 7.00 -1.75
CA PHE A 393 7.91 6.88 -2.38
C PHE A 393 9.07 7.14 -1.43
N GLU A 394 8.87 7.89 -0.34
CA GLU A 394 9.86 8.06 0.73
C GLU A 394 10.31 6.74 1.37
N GLU A 395 9.53 5.66 1.27
CA GLU A 395 9.92 4.32 1.71
C GLU A 395 11.19 3.80 1.02
N THR A 396 11.47 4.27 -0.19
CA THR A 396 12.74 3.98 -0.86
C THR A 396 13.93 4.48 -0.06
N PHE A 397 13.78 5.59 0.67
CA PHE A 397 14.82 6.18 1.51
C PHE A 397 14.79 5.66 2.95
N THR A 398 13.59 5.41 3.50
CA THR A 398 13.41 5.06 4.92
C THR A 398 13.43 3.57 5.20
N GLN A 399 12.92 2.74 4.29
CA GLN A 399 12.79 1.28 4.47
C GLN A 399 13.89 0.50 3.73
N CYS A 400 14.19 0.85 2.48
CA CYS A 400 15.21 0.18 1.70
C CYS A 400 16.62 0.61 2.14
N GLN A 401 17.35 -0.25 2.87
CA GLN A 401 18.69 0.06 3.37
C GLN A 401 19.79 -0.15 2.32
N ASP A 402 19.52 -0.92 1.26
CA ASP A 402 20.48 -1.22 0.19
C ASP A 402 20.46 -0.11 -0.88
N ILE A 403 21.53 0.69 -0.90
CA ILE A 403 21.72 1.81 -1.83
C ILE A 403 21.71 1.34 -3.29
N THR A 404 22.27 0.17 -3.57
CA THR A 404 22.37 -0.37 -4.94
C THR A 404 21.00 -0.74 -5.46
N LYS A 405 20.20 -1.47 -4.66
CA LYS A 405 18.82 -1.82 -5.03
C LYS A 405 17.94 -0.60 -5.22
N ARG A 406 18.11 0.42 -4.36
CA ARG A 406 17.41 1.71 -4.49
C ARG A 406 17.74 2.41 -5.80
N GLN A 407 19.02 2.49 -6.17
CA GLN A 407 19.45 3.09 -7.42
C GLN A 407 18.90 2.33 -8.64
N GLN A 408 19.01 0.99 -8.64
CA GLN A 408 18.45 0.15 -9.69
C GLN A 408 16.94 0.34 -9.87
N PHE A 409 16.21 0.52 -8.77
CA PHE A 409 14.77 0.82 -8.82
C PHE A 409 14.49 2.17 -9.53
N PHE A 410 15.22 3.23 -9.17
CA PHE A 410 15.05 4.53 -9.82
C PHE A 410 15.41 4.49 -11.30
N GLU A 411 16.53 3.85 -11.66
CA GLU A 411 16.95 3.68 -13.06
C GLU A 411 15.93 2.86 -13.86
N CYS A 412 15.37 1.80 -13.26
CA CYS A 412 14.34 0.96 -13.88
C CYS A 412 13.08 1.77 -14.22
N VAL A 413 12.52 2.47 -13.23
CA VAL A 413 11.26 3.18 -13.38
C VAL A 413 11.41 4.44 -14.24
N LEU A 414 12.46 5.24 -14.03
CA LEU A 414 12.70 6.46 -14.83
C LEU A 414 13.18 6.16 -16.24
N GLY A 415 13.93 5.08 -16.45
CA GLY A 415 14.37 4.64 -17.78
C GLY A 415 13.21 4.11 -18.62
N ALA A 416 12.20 3.49 -18.00
CA ALA A 416 11.00 3.05 -18.71
C ALA A 416 10.15 4.23 -19.24
N LEU A 417 10.17 5.38 -18.57
CA LEU A 417 9.49 6.61 -19.02
C LEU A 417 10.07 7.21 -20.31
N GLN A 418 11.34 6.92 -20.63
CA GLN A 418 12.01 7.47 -21.81
C GLN A 418 11.74 6.68 -23.10
N ARG A 419 10.91 5.64 -23.05
CA ARG A 419 10.55 4.83 -24.23
C ARG A 419 9.29 5.42 -24.89
N ASP A 420 9.42 5.79 -26.17
CA ASP A 420 8.64 6.78 -26.94
C ASP A 420 7.15 6.52 -27.22
N ASP A 421 6.45 5.68 -26.45
CA ASP A 421 5.05 5.31 -26.79
C ASP A 421 3.98 5.96 -25.88
N ASN A 422 4.37 6.79 -24.91
CA ASN A 422 3.48 7.41 -23.90
C ASN A 422 2.55 6.42 -23.13
N LYS A 423 2.78 5.12 -23.32
CA LYS A 423 2.00 3.99 -22.79
C LYS A 423 2.14 3.85 -21.28
N LEU A 424 3.25 4.33 -20.70
CA LEU A 424 3.44 4.41 -19.25
C LEU A 424 3.08 5.81 -18.74
N CYS A 425 2.29 5.88 -17.67
CA CYS A 425 2.15 7.07 -16.83
C CYS A 425 2.59 6.71 -15.41
N LEU A 426 3.66 7.33 -14.91
CA LEU A 426 4.17 7.14 -13.56
C LEU A 426 3.62 8.23 -12.63
N ILE A 427 3.02 7.81 -11.51
CA ILE A 427 2.56 8.71 -10.46
C ILE A 427 3.34 8.38 -9.18
N ILE A 428 3.99 9.37 -8.60
CA ILE A 428 4.76 9.24 -7.36
C ILE A 428 4.07 10.08 -6.28
N THR A 429 3.76 9.49 -5.12
CA THR A 429 3.38 10.26 -3.93
C THR A 429 4.54 10.27 -2.95
N MET A 430 4.90 11.45 -2.43
CA MET A 430 6.01 11.57 -1.49
C MET A 430 5.77 12.67 -0.45
N ARG A 431 6.38 12.57 0.72
CA ARG A 431 6.45 13.72 1.63
C ARG A 431 7.40 14.80 1.09
N ALA A 432 7.04 16.06 1.30
CA ALA A 432 7.82 17.19 0.78
C ALA A 432 9.23 17.29 1.41
N ASP A 433 9.40 16.90 2.67
CA ASP A 433 10.69 16.90 3.39
C ASP A 433 11.71 15.89 2.83
N PHE A 434 11.26 14.90 2.05
CA PHE A 434 12.14 13.94 1.37
C PHE A 434 12.61 14.41 -0.01
N PHE A 435 12.11 15.54 -0.53
CA PHE A 435 12.57 16.07 -1.81
C PHE A 435 14.08 16.37 -1.80
N GLY A 436 14.63 16.83 -0.68
CA GLY A 436 16.07 17.06 -0.52
C GLY A 436 16.92 15.80 -0.73
N LYS A 437 16.40 14.61 -0.39
CA LYS A 437 17.09 13.32 -0.64
C LYS A 437 17.16 12.97 -2.12
N CYS A 438 16.22 13.45 -2.92
CA CYS A 438 16.21 13.24 -4.37
C CYS A 438 17.29 14.07 -5.10
N LEU A 439 17.90 15.06 -4.43
CA LEU A 439 18.98 15.89 -4.97
C LEU A 439 20.36 15.23 -4.88
N GLU A 440 20.50 14.09 -4.18
CA GLU A 440 21.78 13.39 -4.10
C GLU A 440 22.29 13.01 -5.50
N GLN A 441 23.56 13.34 -5.80
CA GLN A 441 24.14 13.21 -7.15
C GLN A 441 24.00 11.81 -7.77
N LYS A 442 23.95 10.77 -6.93
CA LYS A 442 23.83 9.36 -7.34
C LYS A 442 22.48 9.00 -7.99
N TYR A 443 21.45 9.86 -7.89
CA TYR A 443 20.10 9.57 -8.41
C TYR A 443 19.79 10.27 -9.75
N GLY A 444 20.82 10.63 -10.53
CA GLY A 444 20.72 10.80 -11.98
C GLY A 444 19.60 11.72 -12.50
N GLY A 445 19.36 12.86 -11.85
CA GLY A 445 18.36 13.84 -12.30
C GLY A 445 16.91 13.57 -11.83
N LEU A 446 16.69 12.64 -10.90
CA LEU A 446 15.39 12.37 -10.27
C LEU A 446 14.70 13.65 -9.77
N ALA A 447 15.41 14.50 -9.02
CA ALA A 447 14.86 15.75 -8.51
C ALA A 447 14.39 16.71 -9.62
N LYS A 448 15.13 16.80 -10.73
CA LYS A 448 14.77 17.64 -11.87
C LYS A 448 13.47 17.16 -12.53
N LYS A 449 13.35 15.84 -12.76
CA LYS A 449 12.13 15.23 -13.30
C LYS A 449 10.93 15.42 -12.37
N ILE A 450 11.12 15.27 -11.06
CA ILE A 450 10.06 15.54 -10.08
C ILE A 450 9.63 17.00 -10.16
N GLN A 451 10.58 17.95 -10.21
CA GLN A 451 10.30 19.38 -10.24
C GLN A 451 9.49 19.81 -11.46
N GLU A 452 9.78 19.26 -12.64
CA GLU A 452 9.07 19.57 -13.90
C GLU A 452 7.59 19.10 -13.87
N HIS A 453 7.28 18.08 -13.07
CA HIS A 453 5.97 17.41 -13.02
C HIS A 453 5.32 17.43 -11.63
N LEU A 454 5.70 18.41 -10.80
CA LEU A 454 5.30 18.51 -9.40
C LEU A 454 3.90 19.13 -9.26
N VAL A 455 3.05 18.50 -8.45
CA VAL A 455 1.84 19.08 -7.85
C VAL A 455 1.98 19.02 -6.33
N THR A 456 1.82 20.18 -5.69
CA THR A 456 1.96 20.29 -4.23
C THR A 456 0.60 20.21 -3.55
N VAL A 457 0.43 19.23 -2.66
CA VAL A 457 -0.76 19.08 -1.80
C VAL A 457 -0.62 20.00 -0.60
N THR A 458 -1.27 21.15 -0.69
CA THR A 458 -1.37 22.14 0.38
C THR A 458 -2.38 21.72 1.47
N PRO A 459 -2.26 22.27 2.68
CA PRO A 459 -3.31 22.17 3.70
C PRO A 459 -4.66 22.61 3.12
N MET A 460 -5.74 21.97 3.58
CA MET A 460 -7.09 22.33 3.13
C MET A 460 -7.44 23.73 3.65
N ASN A 461 -8.08 24.53 2.80
CA ASN A 461 -8.67 25.79 3.26
C ASN A 461 -9.97 25.54 4.04
N ARG A 462 -10.50 26.60 4.67
CA ARG A 462 -11.73 26.54 5.47
C ARG A 462 -12.93 25.93 4.73
N GLN A 463 -13.13 26.26 3.45
CA GLN A 463 -14.26 25.76 2.66
C GLN A 463 -14.08 24.27 2.30
N GLU A 464 -12.86 23.84 2.00
CA GLU A 464 -12.54 22.43 1.77
C GLU A 464 -12.77 21.60 3.04
N LEU A 465 -12.33 22.11 4.20
CA LEU A 465 -12.55 21.46 5.50
C LEU A 465 -14.03 21.34 5.85
N GLU A 466 -14.80 22.42 5.66
CA GLU A 466 -16.25 22.42 5.84
C GLU A 466 -16.93 21.37 4.95
N THR A 467 -16.51 21.29 3.68
CA THR A 467 -17.02 20.30 2.72
C THR A 467 -16.71 18.86 3.18
N VAL A 468 -15.47 18.61 3.65
CA VAL A 468 -15.04 17.29 4.16
C VAL A 468 -15.83 16.85 5.39
N ILE A 469 -16.25 17.79 6.24
CA ILE A 469 -17.02 17.50 7.44
C ILE A 469 -18.50 17.26 7.08
N ILE A 470 -19.09 18.12 6.25
CA ILE A 470 -20.55 18.14 6.04
C ILE A 470 -21.01 17.14 4.98
N LYS A 471 -20.33 17.07 3.83
CA LYS A 471 -20.84 16.31 2.66
C LYS A 471 -20.94 14.80 2.91
N PRO A 472 -19.92 14.12 3.46
CA PRO A 472 -20.05 12.69 3.76
C PRO A 472 -21.21 12.38 4.72
N ALA A 473 -21.46 13.26 5.70
CA ALA A 473 -22.59 13.12 6.62
C ALA A 473 -23.93 13.22 5.90
N GLN A 474 -24.07 14.17 4.97
CA GLN A 474 -25.29 14.36 4.17
C GLN A 474 -25.62 13.13 3.31
N GLU A 475 -24.62 12.47 2.71
CA GLU A 475 -24.82 11.26 1.89
C GLU A 475 -25.44 10.09 2.69
N VAL A 476 -25.25 10.07 4.01
CA VAL A 476 -25.84 9.07 4.90
C VAL A 476 -26.99 9.62 5.76
N ASN A 477 -27.52 10.80 5.41
CA ASN A 477 -28.59 11.51 6.11
C ASN A 477 -28.28 11.85 7.58
N LEU A 478 -27.02 12.16 7.89
CA LEU A 478 -26.56 12.57 9.21
C LEU A 478 -26.40 14.10 9.27
N ALA A 479 -27.05 14.74 10.23
CA ALA A 479 -26.88 16.17 10.46
C ALA A 479 -25.58 16.49 11.23
N VAL A 480 -24.99 17.66 11.00
CA VAL A 480 -23.82 18.15 11.74
C VAL A 480 -24.13 19.57 12.24
N GLU A 481 -23.89 19.84 13.52
CA GLU A 481 -24.11 21.17 14.09
C GLU A 481 -23.15 22.22 13.47
N PRO A 482 -23.63 23.40 13.04
CA PRO A 482 -22.77 24.45 12.47
C PRO A 482 -21.65 24.92 13.42
N GLU A 483 -21.94 24.99 14.71
CA GLU A 483 -20.97 25.38 15.75
C GLU A 483 -19.87 24.32 15.92
N LEU A 484 -20.22 23.03 15.78
CA LEU A 484 -19.27 21.92 15.76
C LEU A 484 -18.31 22.04 14.57
N VAL A 485 -18.84 22.30 13.37
CA VAL A 485 -18.01 22.49 12.16
C VAL A 485 -17.02 23.64 12.37
N SER A 486 -17.50 24.77 12.89
CA SER A 486 -16.67 25.95 13.15
C SER A 486 -15.55 25.66 14.15
N GLN A 487 -15.84 24.93 15.23
CA GLN A 487 -14.85 24.54 16.22
C GLN A 487 -13.83 23.53 15.68
N MET A 488 -14.27 22.53 14.92
CA MET A 488 -13.37 21.54 14.31
C MET A 488 -12.39 22.17 13.32
N ILE A 489 -12.87 23.12 12.52
CA ILE A 489 -12.02 23.88 11.59
C ILE A 489 -10.96 24.66 12.38
N ALA A 490 -11.37 25.39 13.41
CA ALA A 490 -10.44 26.15 14.25
C ALA A 490 -9.34 25.26 14.89
N ASP A 491 -9.69 24.03 15.26
CA ASP A 491 -8.74 23.08 15.85
C ASP A 491 -7.68 22.55 14.83
N VAL A 492 -7.92 22.69 13.52
CA VAL A 492 -7.09 22.12 12.46
C VAL A 492 -6.45 23.12 11.49
N GLU A 493 -6.97 24.35 11.40
CA GLU A 493 -6.62 25.39 10.40
C GLU A 493 -5.11 25.70 10.38
N ASP A 494 -4.44 25.71 11.54
CA ASP A 494 -3.00 25.99 11.69
C ASP A 494 -2.13 24.75 11.91
N SER A 495 -2.69 23.54 11.74
CA SER A 495 -2.02 22.29 12.10
C SER A 495 -1.81 21.41 10.85
N PRO A 496 -0.74 21.62 10.06
CA PRO A 496 -0.51 20.82 8.84
C PRO A 496 -0.43 19.32 9.15
N GLY A 497 -1.19 18.51 8.40
CA GLY A 497 -1.26 17.06 8.59
C GLY A 497 -2.29 16.56 9.61
N SER A 498 -3.21 17.43 10.05
CA SER A 498 -4.28 17.14 11.01
C SER A 498 -5.48 16.39 10.44
N LEU A 499 -5.61 16.26 9.10
CA LEU A 499 -6.77 15.60 8.47
C LEU A 499 -7.06 14.18 8.99
N PRO A 500 -6.05 13.32 9.26
CA PRO A 500 -6.29 12.00 9.83
C PRO A 500 -6.86 12.08 11.25
N LEU A 501 -6.44 13.08 12.05
CA LEU A 501 -7.03 13.32 13.37
C LEU A 501 -8.47 13.80 13.25
N LEU A 502 -8.74 14.73 12.31
CA LEU A 502 -10.10 15.20 12.04
C LEU A 502 -11.01 14.02 11.65
N GLN A 503 -10.57 13.18 10.72
CA GLN A 503 -11.31 11.97 10.31
C GLN A 503 -11.50 10.98 11.46
N TYR A 504 -10.49 10.80 12.32
CA TYR A 504 -10.60 9.96 13.50
C TYR A 504 -11.65 10.50 14.48
N THR A 505 -11.60 11.79 14.81
CA THR A 505 -12.57 12.44 15.70
C THR A 505 -14.00 12.39 15.13
N LEU A 506 -14.17 12.61 13.83
CA LEU A 506 -15.47 12.46 13.15
C LEU A 506 -16.00 11.02 13.23
N THR A 507 -15.12 10.03 13.11
CA THR A 507 -15.46 8.61 13.26
C THR A 507 -15.91 8.29 14.69
N GLU A 508 -15.20 8.81 15.70
CA GLU A 508 -15.57 8.60 17.11
C GLU A 508 -16.87 9.32 17.48
N LEU A 509 -17.08 10.54 16.98
CA LEU A 509 -18.36 11.23 17.12
C LEU A 509 -19.51 10.45 16.48
N TRP A 510 -19.28 9.88 15.30
CA TRP A 510 -20.27 9.03 14.66
C TRP A 510 -20.59 7.82 15.53
N LYS A 511 -19.59 7.13 16.10
CA LYS A 511 -19.83 5.97 16.98
C LYS A 511 -20.58 6.33 18.27
N GLN A 512 -20.31 7.49 18.84
CA GLN A 512 -20.90 7.94 20.11
C GLN A 512 -22.19 8.76 19.93
N ARG A 513 -22.70 8.87 18.69
CA ARG A 513 -23.95 9.57 18.43
C ARG A 513 -25.11 8.86 19.12
N THR A 514 -25.92 9.61 19.84
CA THR A 514 -27.18 9.15 20.42
C THR A 514 -28.39 9.52 19.56
N GLU A 515 -28.19 10.41 18.59
CA GLU A 515 -29.22 10.99 17.71
C GLU A 515 -28.74 10.95 16.25
N GLU A 516 -29.60 11.34 15.30
CA GLU A 516 -29.27 11.51 13.88
C GLU A 516 -28.43 12.78 13.60
N ARG A 517 -27.62 13.22 14.58
CA ARG A 517 -26.83 14.44 14.53
C ARG A 517 -25.51 14.31 15.28
N LEU A 518 -24.44 14.89 14.72
CA LEU A 518 -23.15 15.10 15.40
C LEU A 518 -23.16 16.45 16.12
N THR A 519 -22.83 16.46 17.41
CA THR A 519 -23.01 17.63 18.28
C THR A 519 -21.71 18.14 18.90
N LEU A 520 -21.66 19.46 19.14
CA LEU A 520 -20.55 20.13 19.83
C LEU A 520 -20.36 19.64 21.26
N THR A 521 -21.46 19.25 21.93
CA THR A 521 -21.41 18.71 23.29
C THR A 521 -20.63 17.40 23.35
N THR A 522 -20.89 16.45 22.45
CA THR A 522 -20.15 15.18 22.39
C THR A 522 -18.69 15.42 22.00
N TYR A 523 -18.43 16.33 21.07
CA TYR A 523 -17.08 16.73 20.67
C TYR A 523 -16.25 17.31 21.81
N SER A 524 -16.87 18.16 22.63
CA SER A 524 -16.22 18.76 23.79
C SER A 524 -15.87 17.71 24.85
N LYS A 525 -16.73 16.70 25.06
CA LYS A 525 -16.44 15.54 25.93
C LYS A 525 -15.26 14.70 25.43
N LEU A 526 -15.08 14.61 24.12
CA LEU A 526 -13.94 13.91 23.50
C LEU A 526 -12.62 14.69 23.59
N GLY A 527 -12.65 15.97 24.02
CA GLY A 527 -11.46 16.82 24.11
C GLY A 527 -11.00 17.40 22.77
N GLY A 528 -11.90 17.49 21.78
CA GLY A 528 -11.62 18.05 20.47
C GLY A 528 -10.70 17.18 19.59
N VAL A 529 -10.28 17.69 18.43
CA VAL A 529 -9.52 16.90 17.42
C VAL A 529 -8.22 16.33 17.99
N ARG A 530 -7.46 17.13 18.76
CA ARG A 530 -6.20 16.68 19.36
C ARG A 530 -6.42 15.77 20.56
N GLY A 531 -7.40 16.09 21.41
CA GLY A 531 -7.69 15.33 22.63
C GLY A 531 -8.25 13.95 22.34
N THR A 532 -9.06 13.77 21.31
CA THR A 532 -9.76 12.49 21.06
C THR A 532 -8.79 11.30 20.94
N LEU A 533 -7.73 11.44 20.12
CA LEU A 533 -6.75 10.36 19.93
C LEU A 533 -5.86 10.18 21.17
N GLN A 534 -5.45 11.28 21.81
CA GLN A 534 -4.63 11.25 23.02
C GLN A 534 -5.36 10.58 24.19
N THR A 535 -6.59 10.98 24.45
CA THR A 535 -7.44 10.44 25.51
C THR A 535 -7.62 8.95 25.29
N ARG A 536 -7.99 8.51 24.07
CA ARG A 536 -8.14 7.09 23.78
C ARG A 536 -6.85 6.29 23.97
N ALA A 537 -5.72 6.78 23.44
CA ALA A 537 -4.43 6.11 23.60
C ALA A 537 -4.02 6.00 25.08
N THR A 538 -4.31 7.04 25.87
CA THR A 538 -4.02 7.09 27.30
C THR A 538 -4.94 6.16 28.09
N GLU A 539 -6.25 6.15 27.84
CA GLU A 539 -7.21 5.23 28.45
C GLU A 539 -6.85 3.76 28.19
N VAL A 540 -6.51 3.43 26.93
CA VAL A 540 -6.08 2.07 26.57
C VAL A 540 -4.81 1.71 27.34
N TYR A 541 -3.83 2.61 27.40
CA TYR A 541 -2.60 2.40 28.16
C TYR A 541 -2.85 2.24 29.68
N GLU A 542 -3.63 3.12 30.29
CA GLU A 542 -3.92 3.12 31.73
C GLU A 542 -4.75 1.90 32.16
N SER A 543 -5.56 1.35 31.25
CA SER A 543 -6.34 0.13 31.50
C SER A 543 -5.51 -1.18 31.46
N LEU A 544 -4.21 -1.10 31.14
CA LEU A 544 -3.29 -2.24 31.14
C LEU A 544 -2.66 -2.45 32.51
N SER A 545 -2.25 -3.68 32.83
CA SER A 545 -1.48 -3.96 34.05
C SER A 545 -0.10 -3.26 34.01
N LEU A 546 0.57 -3.10 35.15
CA LEU A 546 1.90 -2.45 35.20
C LEU A 546 2.93 -3.13 34.28
N GLU A 547 2.89 -4.46 34.18
CA GLU A 547 3.77 -5.24 33.28
C GLU A 547 3.41 -5.00 31.80
N GLU A 548 2.11 -4.94 31.48
CA GLU A 548 1.62 -4.68 30.12
C GLU A 548 1.88 -3.23 29.67
N GLN A 549 1.82 -2.27 30.59
CA GLN A 549 2.17 -0.88 30.36
C GLN A 549 3.65 -0.73 29.96
N GLN A 550 4.55 -1.40 30.67
CA GLN A 550 5.98 -1.41 30.33
C GLN A 550 6.23 -2.02 28.94
N ALA A 551 5.59 -3.15 28.65
CA ALA A 551 5.67 -3.78 27.32
C ALA A 551 5.09 -2.87 26.22
N THR A 552 4.00 -2.16 26.49
CA THR A 552 3.39 -1.20 25.55
C THR A 552 4.30 -0.01 25.27
N LYS A 553 4.92 0.57 26.30
CA LYS A 553 5.95 1.62 26.15
C LYS A 553 7.07 1.14 25.24
N ARG A 554 7.58 -0.07 25.45
CA ARG A 554 8.62 -0.68 24.61
C ARG A 554 8.17 -0.83 23.14
N ILE A 555 6.97 -1.35 22.90
CA ILE A 555 6.43 -1.53 21.55
C ILE A 555 6.42 -0.19 20.80
N PHE A 556 5.84 0.87 21.37
CA PHE A 556 5.78 2.16 20.67
C PHE A 556 7.16 2.80 20.42
N LEU A 557 8.13 2.61 21.31
CA LEU A 557 9.51 3.06 21.10
C LEU A 557 10.20 2.31 19.94
N GLU A 558 9.95 1.01 19.78
CA GLU A 558 10.47 0.23 18.66
C GLU A 558 9.79 0.58 17.33
N LEU A 559 8.50 0.90 17.36
CA LEU A 559 7.71 1.31 16.19
C LEU A 559 7.92 2.77 15.77
N THR A 560 8.79 3.51 16.43
CA THR A 560 9.11 4.91 16.08
C THR A 560 10.47 4.97 15.39
N GLN A 561 10.58 5.64 14.24
CA GLN A 561 11.84 6.02 13.62
C GLN A 561 12.23 7.45 14.06
N LEU A 562 13.48 7.64 14.46
CA LEU A 562 13.99 8.91 14.96
C LEU A 562 14.43 9.74 13.75
N GLY A 563 13.92 10.96 13.64
CA GLY A 563 14.35 11.89 12.61
C GLY A 563 15.72 12.50 12.94
N GLU A 564 16.68 12.43 12.01
CA GLU A 564 17.95 13.17 12.13
C GLU A 564 17.79 14.54 11.43
N GLY A 565 17.17 15.49 12.13
CA GLY A 565 16.86 16.83 11.58
C GLY A 565 15.50 16.95 10.89
N THR A 566 14.70 15.88 10.89
CA THR A 566 13.30 15.84 10.48
C THR A 566 12.42 15.41 11.66
N GLU A 567 11.09 15.46 11.51
CA GLU A 567 10.18 14.92 12.52
C GLU A 567 10.38 13.41 12.71
N ASP A 568 10.07 12.92 13.92
CA ASP A 568 10.04 11.49 14.19
C ASP A 568 8.89 10.83 13.41
N THR A 569 9.17 9.69 12.80
CA THR A 569 8.27 8.98 11.88
C THR A 569 7.99 7.59 12.42
N ARG A 570 7.13 6.82 11.76
CA ARG A 570 6.87 5.44 12.16
C ARG A 570 7.87 4.47 11.53
N ARG A 571 8.12 3.35 12.20
CA ARG A 571 8.99 2.26 11.77
C ARG A 571 8.20 0.96 11.77
N GLN A 572 8.27 0.24 10.65
CA GLN A 572 7.75 -1.12 10.58
C GLN A 572 8.74 -2.09 11.24
N VAL A 573 8.25 -2.88 12.19
CA VAL A 573 9.05 -3.89 12.91
C VAL A 573 8.42 -5.26 12.74
N VAL A 574 9.22 -6.29 12.53
CA VAL A 574 8.72 -7.65 12.49
C VAL A 574 8.20 -8.02 13.89
N GLN A 575 7.00 -8.60 13.96
CA GLN A 575 6.35 -8.90 15.24
C GLN A 575 7.21 -9.77 16.15
N ARG A 576 7.94 -10.74 15.57
CA ARG A 576 8.88 -11.57 16.33
C ARG A 576 10.06 -10.79 16.92
N ASP A 577 10.48 -9.69 16.27
CA ASP A 577 11.61 -8.88 16.70
C ASP A 577 11.20 -7.91 17.84
N LEU A 578 9.89 -7.70 18.06
CA LEU A 578 9.36 -7.03 19.25
C LEU A 578 9.49 -7.89 20.51
N VAL A 579 9.71 -9.20 20.35
CA VAL A 579 9.86 -10.17 21.44
C VAL A 579 11.29 -10.70 21.47
N THR A 580 11.99 -10.53 22.59
CA THR A 580 13.32 -11.14 22.80
C THR A 580 13.14 -12.58 23.29
N SER A 581 13.87 -13.52 22.69
CA SER A 581 13.77 -14.98 22.89
C SER A 581 14.13 -15.52 24.29
N GLN A 582 14.39 -14.65 25.26
CA GLN A 582 14.79 -15.01 26.63
C GLN A 582 13.62 -15.32 27.58
N HIS A 583 12.37 -15.01 27.21
CA HIS A 583 11.17 -15.23 28.05
C HIS A 583 9.93 -15.58 27.20
N PRO A 584 9.66 -16.87 26.92
CA PRO A 584 8.52 -17.31 26.10
C PRO A 584 7.15 -16.88 26.63
N GLU A 585 7.00 -16.76 27.96
CA GLU A 585 5.80 -16.25 28.64
C GLU A 585 5.41 -14.83 28.20
N VAL A 586 6.38 -14.02 27.77
CA VAL A 586 6.18 -12.64 27.30
C VAL A 586 5.64 -12.60 25.87
N VAL A 587 5.80 -13.66 25.07
CA VAL A 587 5.29 -13.72 23.67
C VAL A 587 3.76 -13.65 23.64
N ILE A 588 3.09 -14.40 24.52
CA ILE A 588 1.62 -14.42 24.60
C ILE A 588 1.11 -13.05 25.04
N VAL A 589 1.77 -12.43 26.03
CA VAL A 589 1.42 -11.11 26.55
C VAL A 589 1.62 -10.03 25.49
N ILE A 590 2.77 -9.99 24.80
CA ILE A 590 3.03 -9.02 23.72
C ILE A 590 2.05 -9.21 22.56
N ASN A 591 1.75 -10.44 22.16
CA ASN A 591 0.76 -10.67 21.10
C ASN A 591 -0.64 -10.22 21.51
N ARG A 592 -1.05 -10.46 22.77
CA ARG A 592 -2.31 -9.94 23.32
C ARG A 592 -2.35 -8.42 23.34
N ILE A 593 -1.25 -7.77 23.74
CA ILE A 593 -1.12 -6.30 23.73
C ILE A 593 -1.21 -5.78 22.29
N ILE A 594 -0.46 -6.34 21.35
CA ILE A 594 -0.49 -5.91 19.94
C ILE A 594 -1.88 -6.07 19.35
N GLN A 595 -2.58 -7.18 19.63
CA GLN A 595 -3.97 -7.37 19.21
C GLN A 595 -4.88 -6.29 19.81
N ARG A 596 -4.79 -6.05 21.12
CA ARG A 596 -5.57 -5.00 21.78
C ARG A 596 -5.28 -3.59 21.21
N LEU A 597 -4.01 -3.26 20.96
CA LEU A 597 -3.62 -2.00 20.33
C LEU A 597 -4.11 -1.91 18.87
N ALA A 598 -4.21 -3.04 18.16
CA ALA A 598 -4.74 -3.09 16.80
C ALA A 598 -6.27 -2.95 16.76
N ASP A 599 -6.99 -3.60 17.67
CA ASP A 599 -8.44 -3.45 17.84
C ASP A 599 -8.81 -2.00 18.13
N GLU A 600 -7.98 -1.32 18.93
CA GLU A 600 -8.10 0.10 19.27
C GLU A 600 -7.51 1.04 18.21
N LYS A 601 -7.06 0.51 17.06
CA LYS A 601 -6.48 1.27 15.94
C LYS A 601 -5.30 2.16 16.32
N LEU A 602 -4.54 1.80 17.35
CA LEU A 602 -3.31 2.47 17.74
C LEU A 602 -2.09 1.91 16.97
N VAL A 603 -2.19 0.64 16.57
CA VAL A 603 -1.17 -0.10 15.83
C VAL A 603 -1.83 -0.79 14.63
N VAL A 604 -1.08 -1.01 13.55
CA VAL A 604 -1.51 -1.79 12.38
C VAL A 604 -0.61 -3.01 12.25
N THR A 605 -1.22 -4.17 12.07
CA THR A 605 -0.52 -5.41 11.73
C THR A 605 -0.74 -5.73 10.26
N SER A 606 0.33 -6.07 9.55
CA SER A 606 0.26 -6.49 8.14
C SER A 606 1.15 -7.70 7.90
N THR A 607 0.92 -8.40 6.80
CA THR A 607 1.70 -9.57 6.41
C THR A 607 2.55 -9.24 5.19
N LEU A 608 3.88 -9.35 5.33
CA LEU A 608 4.79 -9.29 4.19
C LEU A 608 4.70 -10.60 3.39
N SER A 609 5.14 -10.55 2.12
CA SER A 609 5.06 -11.58 1.06
C SER A 609 5.47 -13.02 1.44
N ASN A 610 6.03 -13.23 2.64
CA ASN A 610 6.42 -14.52 3.22
C ASN A 610 5.63 -14.88 4.51
N LYS A 611 4.39 -14.40 4.68
CA LYS A 611 3.57 -14.59 5.91
C LYS A 611 4.21 -14.05 7.20
N ILE A 612 5.17 -13.13 7.08
CA ILE A 612 5.83 -12.51 8.23
C ILE A 612 4.93 -11.38 8.72
N ALA A 613 4.42 -11.51 9.94
CA ALA A 613 3.65 -10.46 10.59
C ALA A 613 4.57 -9.29 10.97
N VAL A 614 4.22 -8.10 10.52
CA VAL A 614 4.89 -6.85 10.82
C VAL A 614 3.90 -5.90 11.49
N VAL A 615 4.44 -5.05 12.35
CA VAL A 615 3.71 -4.15 13.22
C VAL A 615 4.19 -2.73 12.94
N ASP A 616 3.26 -1.79 12.89
CA ASP A 616 3.52 -0.37 12.64
C ASP A 616 2.58 0.49 13.50
N VAL A 617 2.98 1.73 13.82
CA VAL A 617 2.04 2.68 14.42
C VAL A 617 0.94 2.99 13.40
N ALA A 618 -0.32 2.95 13.85
CA ALA A 618 -1.46 3.15 12.95
C ALA A 618 -1.37 4.49 12.22
N HIS A 619 -0.90 5.53 12.90
CA HIS A 619 -0.66 6.84 12.29
C HIS A 619 0.45 7.62 13.03
N GLU A 620 1.27 8.39 12.30
CA GLU A 620 2.29 9.29 12.88
C GLU A 620 1.69 10.36 13.81
N ALA A 621 0.37 10.56 13.76
CA ALA A 621 -0.31 11.49 14.63
C ALA A 621 -0.23 11.07 16.11
N LEU A 622 -0.14 9.76 16.39
CA LEU A 622 0.14 9.25 17.73
C LEU A 622 1.52 9.72 18.23
N ILE A 623 2.53 9.64 17.36
CA ILE A 623 3.91 10.05 17.71
C ILE A 623 3.97 11.56 17.99
N ARG A 624 3.22 12.37 17.23
CA ARG A 624 3.23 13.83 17.34
C ARG A 624 2.41 14.39 18.50
N HIS A 625 1.26 13.80 18.77
CA HIS A 625 0.25 14.41 19.66
C HIS A 625 0.03 13.64 20.97
N TRP A 626 0.45 12.38 21.08
CA TRP A 626 0.33 11.66 22.34
C TRP A 626 1.46 12.07 23.30
N LEU A 627 1.12 12.90 24.30
CA LEU A 627 2.08 13.48 25.24
C LEU A 627 2.95 12.42 25.96
N LEU A 628 2.36 11.29 26.36
CA LEU A 628 3.08 10.20 27.02
C LEU A 628 4.15 9.59 26.10
N LEU A 629 3.79 9.29 24.85
CA LEU A 629 4.73 8.73 23.88
C LEU A 629 5.85 9.72 23.55
N ARG A 630 5.54 11.00 23.38
CA ARG A 630 6.57 12.04 23.19
C ARG A 630 7.56 12.09 24.34
N LYS A 631 7.06 12.07 25.58
CA LYS A 631 7.90 12.03 26.77
C LYS A 631 8.81 10.79 26.76
N TRP A 632 8.27 9.62 26.41
CA TRP A 632 9.07 8.38 26.32
C TRP A 632 10.16 8.45 25.24
N ILE A 633 9.85 9.02 24.08
CA ILE A 633 10.80 9.19 22.97
C ILE A 633 11.91 10.16 23.38
N GLU A 634 11.58 11.28 24.00
CA GLU A 634 12.55 12.29 24.46
C GLU A 634 13.47 11.73 25.54
N GLU A 635 12.92 11.04 26.56
CA GLU A 635 13.70 10.38 27.62
C GLU A 635 14.62 9.27 27.09
N SER A 636 14.22 8.60 26.00
CA SER A 636 14.92 7.42 25.48
C SER A 636 15.75 7.70 24.21
N ARG A 637 15.86 8.96 23.77
CA ARG A 637 16.34 9.30 22.43
C ARG A 637 17.78 8.85 22.17
N ASP A 638 18.69 9.15 23.11
CA ASP A 638 20.10 8.79 23.00
C ASP A 638 20.32 7.27 23.05
N ILE A 639 19.57 6.59 23.92
CA ILE A 639 19.61 5.13 24.09
C ILE A 639 19.10 4.44 22.82
N LEU A 640 17.97 4.88 22.27
CA LEU A 640 17.42 4.38 21.00
C LEU A 640 18.39 4.59 19.84
N ARG A 641 19.08 5.74 19.80
CA ARG A 641 20.08 6.02 18.77
C ARG A 641 21.27 5.06 18.86
N GLN A 642 21.78 4.81 20.06
CA GLN A 642 22.86 3.83 20.28
C GLN A 642 22.42 2.41 19.91
N LYS A 643 21.24 1.97 20.38
CA LYS A 643 20.64 0.68 20.02
C LYS A 643 20.62 0.47 18.51
N ARG A 644 20.08 1.43 17.75
CA ARG A 644 19.94 1.31 16.30
C ARG A 644 21.25 1.25 15.55
N LYS A 645 22.28 1.97 16.02
CA LYS A 645 23.62 1.87 15.46
C LYS A 645 24.18 0.45 15.59
N ILE A 646 23.97 -0.18 16.74
CA ILE A 646 24.42 -1.57 17.00
C ILE A 646 23.65 -2.55 16.11
N GLU A 647 22.33 -2.42 16.05
CA GLU A 647 21.47 -3.30 15.24
C GLU A 647 21.76 -3.19 13.74
N ALA A 648 22.02 -1.98 13.23
CA ALA A 648 22.38 -1.77 11.83
C ALA A 648 23.69 -2.50 11.46
N VAL A 649 24.71 -2.44 12.32
CA VAL A 649 25.97 -3.16 12.08
C VAL A 649 25.78 -4.67 12.16
N ALA A 650 24.94 -5.16 13.08
CA ALA A 650 24.63 -6.58 13.17
C ALA A 650 23.93 -7.12 11.91
N VAL A 651 23.02 -6.32 11.32
CA VAL A 651 22.40 -6.60 10.02
C VAL A 651 23.43 -6.63 8.90
N GLU A 652 24.32 -5.64 8.84
CA GLU A 652 25.37 -5.60 7.82
C GLU A 652 26.33 -6.81 7.94
N TRP A 653 26.69 -7.20 9.16
CA TRP A 653 27.52 -8.38 9.42
C TRP A 653 26.86 -9.66 8.86
N ARG A 654 25.56 -9.84 9.09
CA ARG A 654 24.79 -10.96 8.51
C ARG A 654 24.77 -10.90 6.98
N ASP A 655 24.43 -9.75 6.42
CA ASP A 655 24.23 -9.58 4.97
C ASP A 655 25.55 -9.74 4.19
N ARG A 656 26.69 -9.46 4.84
CA ARG A 656 28.03 -9.70 4.31
C ARG A 656 28.53 -11.13 4.52
N GLY A 657 27.70 -12.04 5.03
CA GLY A 657 28.06 -13.44 5.23
C GLY A 657 28.84 -13.73 6.50
N TRP A 658 28.58 -12.97 7.58
CA TRP A 658 29.15 -13.16 8.92
C TRP A 658 30.68 -13.02 8.98
N VAL A 659 31.27 -12.14 8.16
CA VAL A 659 32.72 -11.95 8.06
C VAL A 659 33.30 -11.31 9.32
N LYS A 660 34.46 -11.80 9.78
CA LYS A 660 35.08 -11.42 11.07
C LYS A 660 35.50 -9.95 11.15
N ASP A 661 35.86 -9.32 10.04
CA ASP A 661 36.37 -7.95 9.99
C ASP A 661 35.32 -6.89 10.36
N TYR A 662 34.04 -7.27 10.30
CA TYR A 662 32.91 -6.41 10.68
C TYR A 662 32.57 -6.48 12.17
N LEU A 663 33.15 -7.43 12.91
CA LEU A 663 32.91 -7.59 14.35
C LEU A 663 33.52 -6.42 15.13
N PHE A 664 32.80 -5.95 16.15
CA PHE A 664 33.31 -4.86 16.98
C PHE A 664 34.52 -5.30 17.81
N GLN A 665 35.52 -4.43 17.89
CA GLN A 665 36.73 -4.62 18.67
C GLN A 665 37.02 -3.40 19.55
N GLY A 666 37.85 -3.58 20.57
CA GLY A 666 38.35 -2.50 21.44
C GLY A 666 37.23 -1.65 22.04
N LYS A 667 37.28 -0.33 21.79
CA LYS A 667 36.34 0.66 22.35
C LYS A 667 34.89 0.42 21.93
N ARG A 668 34.63 0.09 20.65
CA ARG A 668 33.28 -0.17 20.13
C ARG A 668 32.64 -1.40 20.79
N LEU A 669 33.41 -2.47 21.01
CA LEU A 669 32.91 -3.65 21.72
C LEU A 669 32.55 -3.32 23.17
N LYS A 670 33.41 -2.57 23.85
CA LYS A 670 33.18 -2.15 25.24
C LYS A 670 31.94 -1.24 25.37
N GLU A 671 31.69 -0.38 24.38
CA GLU A 671 30.48 0.45 24.28
C GLU A 671 29.21 -0.42 24.17
N VAL A 672 29.22 -1.46 23.32
CA VAL A 672 28.08 -2.40 23.21
C VAL A 672 27.88 -3.24 24.47
N GLU A 673 28.97 -3.73 25.08
CA GLU A 673 28.90 -4.47 26.34
C GLU A 673 28.36 -3.61 27.48
N ASN A 674 28.77 -2.35 27.56
CA ASN A 674 28.25 -1.40 28.55
C ASN A 674 26.78 -1.09 28.29
N PHE A 675 26.39 -0.88 27.03
CA PHE A 675 25.00 -0.70 26.64
C PHE A 675 24.14 -1.89 27.06
N HIS A 676 24.61 -3.12 26.85
CA HIS A 676 23.91 -4.33 27.28
C HIS A 676 23.81 -4.46 28.81
N LYS A 677 24.87 -4.10 29.55
CA LYS A 677 24.91 -4.13 31.02
C LYS A 677 24.04 -3.06 31.69
N GLN A 678 23.91 -1.91 31.05
CA GLN A 678 23.12 -0.76 31.56
C GLN A 678 21.63 -0.87 31.21
N GLN A 679 21.18 -1.95 30.58
CA GLN A 679 19.80 -2.08 30.14
C GLN A 679 18.82 -1.92 31.31
N THR A 680 18.00 -0.88 31.21
CA THR A 680 16.71 -0.76 31.86
C THR A 680 15.76 -1.76 31.19
N GLU A 681 14.81 -2.35 31.91
CA GLU A 681 13.90 -3.42 31.46
C GLU A 681 13.17 -3.15 30.11
N ASN A 682 13.15 -1.89 29.66
CA ASN A 682 12.32 -1.38 28.56
C ASN A 682 12.96 -1.33 27.16
N LEU A 683 14.28 -1.38 26.97
CA LEU A 683 14.94 -1.19 25.65
C LEU A 683 16.09 -2.18 25.41
N ARG A 684 15.76 -3.41 24.97
CA ARG A 684 16.71 -4.51 24.75
C ARG A 684 17.19 -4.61 23.30
N LEU A 685 18.45 -5.00 23.07
CA LEU A 685 19.01 -5.33 21.75
C LEU A 685 18.24 -6.49 21.09
N SER A 686 18.09 -6.45 19.76
CA SER A 686 17.58 -7.58 18.96
C SER A 686 18.45 -8.84 19.08
N ASP A 687 17.87 -10.01 18.82
CA ASP A 687 18.56 -11.31 18.87
C ASP A 687 19.79 -11.35 17.94
N LEU A 688 19.69 -10.76 16.74
CA LEU A 688 20.82 -10.65 15.81
C LEU A 688 21.93 -9.74 16.37
N ALA A 689 21.58 -8.64 17.04
CA ALA A 689 22.55 -7.76 17.68
C ALA A 689 23.22 -8.41 18.90
N ILE A 690 22.48 -9.25 19.65
CA ILE A 690 23.02 -10.09 20.72
C ILE A 690 23.98 -11.13 20.13
N GLU A 691 23.61 -11.79 19.04
CA GLU A 691 24.46 -12.76 18.34
C GLU A 691 25.75 -12.10 17.82
N PHE A 692 25.63 -10.92 17.20
CA PHE A 692 26.75 -10.10 16.74
C PHE A 692 27.67 -9.68 17.90
N MET A 693 27.09 -9.25 19.03
CA MET A 693 27.85 -8.93 20.24
C MET A 693 28.58 -10.18 20.74
N GLN A 694 27.90 -11.31 20.83
CA GLN A 694 28.50 -12.57 21.26
C GLN A 694 29.59 -13.05 20.30
N ALA A 695 29.41 -12.86 18.99
CA ALA A 695 30.44 -13.15 17.98
C ALA A 695 31.63 -12.20 18.12
N SER A 696 31.40 -10.92 18.40
CA SER A 696 32.46 -9.92 18.66
C SER A 696 33.22 -10.22 19.95
N VAL A 697 32.53 -10.65 21.01
CA VAL A 697 33.13 -11.14 22.26
C VAL A 697 33.91 -12.43 21.98
N ARG A 698 33.35 -13.39 21.24
CA ARG A 698 34.05 -14.62 20.79
C ARG A 698 35.31 -14.30 20.00
N GLN A 699 35.30 -13.29 19.13
CA GLN A 699 36.49 -12.84 18.40
C GLN A 699 37.53 -12.20 19.32
N ARG A 700 37.12 -11.44 20.34
CA ARG A 700 38.05 -10.93 21.36
C ARG A 700 38.72 -12.06 22.13
N TRP A 701 37.95 -13.09 22.51
CA TRP A 701 38.51 -14.29 23.14
C TRP A 701 39.40 -15.04 22.17
N ASN A 702 39.00 -15.27 20.91
CA ASN A 702 39.83 -15.90 19.89
C ASN A 702 41.12 -15.12 19.62
N ASN A 703 41.13 -13.78 19.65
CA ASN A 703 42.36 -12.99 19.51
C ASN A 703 43.25 -13.11 20.76
N ARG A 704 42.67 -13.17 21.96
CA ARG A 704 43.41 -13.42 23.22
C ARG A 704 43.94 -14.86 23.31
N PHE A 705 43.17 -15.83 22.86
CA PHE A 705 43.55 -17.24 22.77
C PHE A 705 44.49 -17.49 21.60
N GLN A 706 44.41 -16.74 20.49
CA GLN A 706 45.43 -16.74 19.45
C GLN A 706 46.72 -16.17 19.99
N LEU A 707 46.71 -15.14 20.84
CA LEU A 707 47.90 -14.66 21.55
C LEU A 707 48.46 -15.71 22.53
N ILE A 708 47.60 -16.39 23.30
CA ILE A 708 48.03 -17.47 24.24
C ILE A 708 48.50 -18.72 23.48
N ALA A 709 47.86 -19.07 22.36
CA ALA A 709 48.27 -20.13 21.44
C ALA A 709 49.50 -19.72 20.61
N PHE A 710 49.72 -18.42 20.36
CA PHE A 710 50.97 -17.88 19.78
C PHE A 710 52.15 -18.17 20.71
N PHE A 711 51.92 -18.12 22.03
CA PHE A 711 52.93 -18.47 23.04
C PHE A 711 53.11 -19.98 23.23
N LEU A 712 52.15 -20.82 22.85
CA LEU A 712 52.26 -22.29 22.92
C LEU A 712 52.64 -22.94 21.57
N ILE A 713 52.63 -22.20 20.46
CA ILE A 713 52.91 -22.71 19.12
C ILE A 713 53.94 -21.82 18.40
N ILE A 714 55.18 -21.82 18.90
CA ILE A 714 56.38 -21.72 18.07
C ILE A 714 57.40 -22.70 18.69
N PRO A 715 57.81 -23.78 17.98
CA PRO A 715 58.15 -23.77 16.56
C PRO A 715 57.36 -24.80 15.74
N LEU A 716 56.32 -24.38 15.01
CA LEU A 716 55.62 -25.23 14.02
C LEU A 716 55.24 -24.46 12.74
N GLY A 717 55.95 -23.35 12.48
CA GLY A 717 55.80 -22.55 11.28
C GLY A 717 56.62 -23.07 10.10
N LEU A 718 55.91 -23.25 8.99
CA LEU A 718 56.38 -23.23 7.59
C LEU A 718 56.85 -24.56 6.96
N LEU A 719 56.13 -24.94 5.90
CA LEU A 719 56.50 -25.86 4.81
C LEU A 719 56.50 -27.38 5.11
N GLY A 720 55.41 -27.91 5.65
CA GLY A 720 55.15 -29.35 5.65
C GLY A 720 54.41 -29.80 4.40
N THR A 721 54.96 -30.77 3.66
CA THR A 721 54.23 -31.48 2.58
C THR A 721 52.94 -32.12 3.11
N ALA A 722 52.00 -32.54 2.25
CA ALA A 722 50.74 -33.17 2.68
C ALA A 722 50.93 -34.32 3.71
N ILE A 723 52.08 -34.98 3.67
CA ILE A 723 52.51 -36.05 4.61
C ILE A 723 52.73 -35.51 6.03
N GLU A 724 53.32 -34.32 6.19
CA GLU A 724 53.52 -33.69 7.50
C GLU A 724 52.22 -33.21 8.13
N LYS A 725 51.29 -32.68 7.32
CA LYS A 725 49.95 -32.33 7.78
C LYS A 725 49.23 -33.57 8.33
N GLN A 726 49.33 -34.70 7.64
CA GLN A 726 48.69 -35.95 8.04
C GLN A 726 49.33 -36.56 9.31
N ASN A 727 50.66 -36.48 9.45
CA ASN A 727 51.35 -36.88 10.69
C ASN A 727 50.97 -36.01 11.89
N ARG A 728 50.77 -34.69 11.70
CA ARG A 728 50.34 -33.76 12.75
C ARG A 728 48.88 -34.03 13.18
N ILE A 729 47.98 -34.27 12.23
CA ILE A 729 46.60 -34.69 12.50
C ILE A 729 46.57 -36.01 13.27
N GLY A 730 47.42 -36.98 12.90
CA GLY A 730 47.56 -38.24 13.62
C GLY A 730 47.98 -38.05 15.09
N LYS A 731 48.93 -37.15 15.37
CA LYS A 731 49.32 -36.80 16.74
C LYS A 731 48.19 -36.15 17.54
N LEU A 732 47.43 -35.23 16.93
CA LEU A 732 46.28 -34.61 17.59
C LEU A 732 45.19 -35.62 17.93
N TRP A 733 44.93 -36.60 17.05
CA TRP A 733 44.04 -37.72 17.37
C TRP A 733 44.57 -38.58 18.51
N GLN A 734 45.87 -38.86 18.57
CA GLN A 734 46.48 -39.58 19.69
C GLN A 734 46.34 -38.84 21.02
N ILE A 735 46.59 -37.52 21.03
CA ILE A 735 46.37 -36.67 22.21
C ILE A 735 44.89 -36.71 22.62
N PHE A 736 43.97 -36.54 21.67
CA PHE A 736 42.54 -36.61 21.93
C PHE A 736 42.13 -37.93 22.61
N TYR A 737 42.54 -39.08 22.06
CA TYR A 737 42.18 -40.38 22.61
C TYR A 737 42.85 -40.65 23.97
N THR A 738 44.11 -40.28 24.15
CA THR A 738 44.83 -40.45 25.42
C THR A 738 44.23 -39.59 26.53
N ALA A 739 43.91 -38.32 26.23
CA ALA A 739 43.25 -37.41 27.16
C ALA A 739 41.84 -37.91 27.51
N LYS A 740 41.10 -38.45 26.53
CA LYS A 740 39.78 -39.06 26.73
C LYS A 740 39.84 -40.30 27.63
N GLU A 741 40.82 -41.19 27.47
CA GLU A 741 41.02 -42.34 28.36
C GLU A 741 41.33 -41.92 29.81
N ARG A 742 42.03 -40.80 29.99
CA ARG A 742 42.35 -40.22 31.30
C ARG A 742 41.22 -39.39 31.90
N SER A 743 40.10 -39.21 31.19
CA SER A 743 39.04 -38.24 31.54
C SER A 743 39.53 -36.79 31.65
N ASP A 744 40.62 -36.42 30.97
CA ASP A 744 41.10 -35.02 30.92
C ASP A 744 40.30 -34.24 29.87
N ILE A 745 39.26 -33.55 30.36
CA ILE A 745 38.33 -32.79 29.52
C ILE A 745 39.04 -31.62 28.82
N ASN A 746 40.01 -30.96 29.46
CA ASN A 746 40.64 -29.76 28.89
C ASN A 746 41.59 -30.13 27.75
N GLU A 747 42.40 -31.17 27.94
CA GLU A 747 43.35 -31.63 26.92
C GLU A 747 42.62 -32.26 25.72
N SER A 748 41.58 -33.07 25.96
CA SER A 748 40.74 -33.64 24.88
C SER A 748 39.98 -32.58 24.10
N THR A 749 39.41 -31.59 24.78
CA THR A 749 38.73 -30.42 24.17
C THR A 749 39.69 -29.62 23.30
N THR A 750 40.91 -29.36 23.79
CA THR A 750 41.94 -28.57 23.07
C THR A 750 42.43 -29.29 21.81
N ALA A 751 42.67 -30.61 21.92
CA ALA A 751 43.05 -31.43 20.78
C ALA A 751 41.94 -31.43 19.72
N LEU A 752 40.68 -31.52 20.14
CA LEU A 752 39.53 -31.51 19.24
C LEU A 752 39.32 -30.17 18.53
N TYR A 753 39.46 -29.04 19.23
CA TYR A 753 39.45 -27.71 18.60
C TYR A 753 40.53 -27.59 17.51
N SER A 754 41.72 -28.12 17.78
CA SER A 754 42.84 -28.09 16.84
C SER A 754 42.55 -28.94 15.59
N LEU A 755 41.88 -30.09 15.75
CA LEU A 755 41.44 -30.93 14.64
C LEU A 755 40.39 -30.22 13.77
N ILE A 756 39.38 -29.60 14.39
CA ILE A 756 38.32 -28.87 13.69
C ILE A 756 38.90 -27.68 12.91
N TYR A 757 39.79 -26.90 13.54
CA TYR A 757 40.42 -25.74 12.89
C TYR A 757 41.34 -26.14 11.72
N ALA A 758 41.92 -27.35 11.77
CA ALA A 758 42.70 -27.91 10.67
C ALA A 758 41.83 -28.37 9.47
N GLY A 759 40.50 -28.28 9.58
CA GLY A 759 39.53 -28.73 8.58
C GLY A 759 39.39 -30.25 8.53
N GLU A 760 39.74 -30.95 9.61
CA GLU A 760 39.68 -32.41 9.65
C GLU A 760 38.23 -32.90 9.64
N SER A 761 37.94 -33.90 8.81
CA SER A 761 36.65 -34.58 8.86
C SER A 761 36.53 -35.40 10.14
N LEU A 762 35.44 -35.19 10.87
CA LEU A 762 35.13 -35.94 12.09
C LEU A 762 34.28 -37.19 11.80
N ALA A 763 34.15 -37.57 10.52
CA ALA A 763 33.38 -38.72 10.09
C ALA A 763 33.97 -40.04 10.62
N ASN A 764 33.11 -40.98 11.01
CA ASN A 764 33.48 -42.31 11.53
C ASN A 764 34.34 -42.29 12.81
N LYS A 765 34.35 -41.19 13.57
CA LYS A 765 35.15 -41.06 14.81
C LYS A 765 34.33 -41.34 16.06
N ASN A 766 35.01 -41.71 17.15
CA ASN A 766 34.41 -42.00 18.44
C ASN A 766 34.51 -40.80 19.40
N PHE A 767 33.37 -40.14 19.60
CA PHE A 767 33.11 -39.04 20.54
C PHE A 767 32.15 -39.45 21.66
N ARG A 768 32.00 -40.75 21.91
CA ARG A 768 31.21 -41.26 23.02
C ARG A 768 31.65 -40.63 24.35
N ASP A 769 30.71 -40.26 25.21
CA ASP A 769 30.99 -39.69 26.55
C ASP A 769 31.88 -38.42 26.51
N THR A 770 31.94 -37.71 25.37
CA THR A 770 32.81 -36.53 25.18
C THR A 770 32.04 -35.24 25.47
N ASN A 771 32.68 -34.28 26.13
CA ASN A 771 32.11 -32.94 26.31
C ASN A 771 32.41 -32.06 25.09
N LEU A 772 31.35 -31.78 24.34
CA LEU A 772 31.28 -30.95 23.14
C LEU A 772 30.35 -29.75 23.34
N SER A 773 30.03 -29.41 24.59
CA SER A 773 29.16 -28.28 24.89
C SER A 773 29.79 -26.97 24.43
N TYR A 774 28.97 -26.06 23.92
CA TYR A 774 29.39 -24.74 23.39
C TYR A 774 30.34 -24.75 22.18
N PHE A 775 30.68 -25.92 21.62
CA PHE A 775 31.54 -25.98 20.44
C PHE A 775 30.87 -25.43 19.18
N ASP A 776 31.65 -24.81 18.31
CA ASP A 776 31.25 -24.52 16.94
C ASP A 776 31.61 -25.70 16.03
N LEU A 777 30.59 -26.49 15.72
CA LEU A 777 30.61 -27.64 14.84
C LEU A 777 29.81 -27.36 13.56
N SER A 778 29.60 -26.08 13.22
CA SER A 778 28.79 -25.72 12.07
C SER A 778 29.43 -26.19 10.77
N GLY A 779 28.63 -26.81 9.91
CA GLY A 779 29.08 -27.40 8.64
C GLY A 779 30.04 -28.60 8.78
N VAL A 780 30.38 -29.03 10.00
CA VAL A 780 31.31 -30.13 10.22
C VAL A 780 30.70 -31.46 9.77
N ILE A 781 31.52 -32.32 9.18
CA ILE A 781 31.12 -33.66 8.75
C ILE A 781 31.36 -34.63 9.91
N LEU A 782 30.28 -35.07 10.53
CA LEU A 782 30.18 -36.04 11.64
C LEU A 782 29.48 -37.34 11.23
N ARG A 783 29.32 -37.59 9.92
CA ARG A 783 28.65 -38.76 9.37
C ARG A 783 29.22 -40.05 9.97
N TYR A 784 28.36 -41.00 10.35
CA TYR A 784 28.74 -42.29 10.98
C TYR A 784 29.52 -42.20 12.30
N SER A 785 29.69 -41.01 12.89
CA SER A 785 30.40 -40.87 14.16
C SER A 785 29.60 -41.47 15.33
N ASP A 786 30.32 -41.89 16.38
CA ASP A 786 29.74 -42.34 17.63
C ASP A 786 29.75 -41.20 18.65
N LEU A 787 28.59 -40.59 18.89
CA LEU A 787 28.35 -39.48 19.81
C LEU A 787 27.45 -39.92 20.98
N ARG A 788 27.38 -41.22 21.28
CA ARG A 788 26.49 -41.71 22.35
C ARG A 788 26.91 -41.11 23.68
N TYR A 789 25.95 -40.66 24.49
CA TYR A 789 26.19 -40.07 25.81
C TYR A 789 27.06 -38.80 25.82
N SER A 790 27.36 -38.20 24.66
CA SER A 790 28.12 -36.95 24.62
C SER A 790 27.30 -35.77 25.13
N ASP A 791 27.96 -34.81 25.77
CA ASP A 791 27.38 -33.51 26.11
C ASP A 791 27.58 -32.55 24.95
N LEU A 792 26.51 -32.20 24.25
CA LEU A 792 26.47 -31.30 23.10
C LEU A 792 25.64 -30.03 23.42
N ARG A 793 25.38 -29.74 24.70
CA ARG A 793 24.53 -28.61 25.10
C ARG A 793 25.09 -27.30 24.55
N TYR A 794 24.21 -26.44 24.06
CA TYR A 794 24.58 -25.12 23.51
C TYR A 794 25.58 -25.14 22.34
N SER A 795 25.91 -26.30 21.77
CA SER A 795 26.80 -26.38 20.62
C SER A 795 26.13 -25.82 19.36
N ASN A 796 26.93 -25.29 18.44
CA ASN A 796 26.48 -24.89 17.10
C ASN A 796 26.78 -26.02 16.12
N LEU A 797 25.78 -26.82 15.79
CA LEU A 797 25.78 -27.88 14.78
C LEU A 797 25.04 -27.46 13.50
N SER A 798 24.83 -26.16 13.29
CA SER A 798 24.07 -25.69 12.12
C SER A 798 24.75 -26.15 10.83
N ARG A 799 23.97 -26.67 9.88
CA ARG A 799 24.46 -27.26 8.62
C ARG A 799 25.43 -28.43 8.76
N ALA A 800 25.67 -28.95 9.96
CA ALA A 800 26.55 -30.10 10.16
C ALA A 800 25.95 -31.35 9.50
N ASN A 801 26.82 -32.24 9.01
CA ASN A 801 26.40 -33.54 8.48
C ASN A 801 26.58 -34.62 9.53
N LEU A 802 25.48 -34.99 10.18
CA LEU A 802 25.34 -36.02 11.21
C LEU A 802 24.61 -37.26 10.67
N SER A 803 24.47 -37.42 9.35
CA SER A 803 23.76 -38.57 8.79
C SER A 803 24.39 -39.89 9.28
N TYR A 804 23.56 -40.87 9.63
CA TYR A 804 23.99 -42.15 10.20
C TYR A 804 24.78 -42.07 11.53
N ALA A 805 24.88 -40.90 12.17
CA ALA A 805 25.59 -40.78 13.46
C ALA A 805 24.82 -41.47 14.59
N LYS A 806 25.55 -41.99 15.58
CA LYS A 806 24.98 -42.59 16.80
C LYS A 806 24.95 -41.55 17.91
N LEU A 807 23.79 -40.95 18.14
CA LEU A 807 23.53 -39.91 19.14
C LEU A 807 22.66 -40.40 20.29
N ASN A 808 22.45 -41.71 20.43
CA ASN A 808 21.56 -42.23 21.46
C ASN A 808 22.03 -41.80 22.86
N SER A 809 21.08 -41.29 23.65
CA SER A 809 21.33 -40.74 24.99
C SER A 809 22.30 -39.55 25.06
N ALA A 810 22.62 -38.89 23.94
CA ALA A 810 23.38 -37.64 23.95
C ALA A 810 22.52 -36.48 24.48
N ASP A 811 23.15 -35.47 25.08
CA ASP A 811 22.48 -34.24 25.52
C ASP A 811 22.76 -33.09 24.55
N LEU A 812 21.80 -32.79 23.68
CA LEU A 812 21.80 -31.68 22.73
C LEU A 812 20.90 -30.53 23.20
N SER A 813 20.61 -30.40 24.51
CA SER A 813 19.73 -29.34 25.00
C SER A 813 20.24 -27.97 24.58
N ARG A 814 19.35 -27.15 24.01
CA ARG A 814 19.65 -25.80 23.50
C ARG A 814 20.76 -25.72 22.44
N ALA A 815 21.12 -26.83 21.80
CA ALA A 815 22.03 -26.82 20.66
C ALA A 815 21.34 -26.21 19.43
N ASN A 816 22.14 -25.59 18.56
CA ASN A 816 21.68 -25.10 17.24
C ASN A 816 21.99 -26.16 16.19
N LEU A 817 20.99 -26.88 15.71
CA LEU A 817 21.03 -27.82 14.59
C LEU A 817 20.26 -27.29 13.36
N ASN A 818 20.11 -25.97 13.23
CA ASN A 818 19.44 -25.36 12.08
C ASN A 818 20.06 -25.87 10.77
N LEU A 819 19.22 -26.35 9.84
CA LEU A 819 19.66 -26.91 8.55
C LEU A 819 20.64 -28.10 8.64
N ALA A 820 20.77 -28.77 9.80
CA ALA A 820 21.64 -29.94 9.93
C ALA A 820 21.11 -31.16 9.17
N TYR A 821 22.02 -31.99 8.66
CA TYR A 821 21.68 -33.25 8.01
C TYR A 821 21.79 -34.40 9.01
N LEU A 822 20.67 -34.99 9.40
CA LEU A 822 20.52 -36.04 10.41
C LEU A 822 19.83 -37.29 9.83
N SER A 823 19.76 -37.43 8.51
CA SER A 823 19.11 -38.59 7.88
C SER A 823 19.72 -39.89 8.37
N ASP A 824 18.87 -40.87 8.70
CA ASP A 824 19.25 -42.17 9.27
C ASP A 824 20.06 -42.11 10.58
N ALA A 825 20.14 -40.95 11.27
CA ALA A 825 20.83 -40.84 12.55
C ALA A 825 20.03 -41.50 13.69
N ASN A 826 20.73 -42.05 14.68
CA ASN A 826 20.10 -42.63 15.86
C ASN A 826 20.17 -41.67 17.06
N LEU A 827 19.08 -40.97 17.35
CA LEU A 827 18.87 -40.06 18.48
C LEU A 827 17.98 -40.69 19.57
N SER A 828 17.85 -42.02 19.64
CA SER A 828 16.97 -42.65 20.63
C SER A 828 17.36 -42.25 22.06
N ALA A 829 16.38 -41.83 22.87
CA ALA A 829 16.56 -41.32 24.23
C ALA A 829 17.51 -40.12 24.36
N ALA A 830 17.85 -39.42 23.27
CA ALA A 830 18.62 -38.18 23.33
C ALA A 830 17.79 -37.05 23.93
N THR A 831 18.46 -36.07 24.55
CA THR A 831 17.81 -34.87 25.08
C THR A 831 18.04 -33.71 24.12
N LEU A 832 16.99 -33.20 23.49
CA LEU A 832 16.97 -32.07 22.54
C LEU A 832 16.09 -30.93 23.05
N SER A 833 15.97 -30.79 24.37
CA SER A 833 15.05 -29.81 24.95
C SER A 833 15.46 -28.38 24.56
N ASN A 834 14.51 -27.61 24.03
CA ASN A 834 14.73 -26.25 23.52
C ASN A 834 15.85 -26.12 22.46
N ALA A 835 16.19 -27.20 21.75
CA ALA A 835 17.16 -27.14 20.65
C ALA A 835 16.50 -26.52 19.39
N ASP A 836 17.31 -25.86 18.55
CA ASP A 836 16.87 -25.36 17.24
C ASP A 836 17.18 -26.40 16.17
N LEU A 837 16.15 -27.06 15.65
CA LEU A 837 16.23 -27.99 14.52
C LEU A 837 15.43 -27.48 13.32
N ASN A 838 15.18 -26.17 13.22
CA ASN A 838 14.42 -25.62 12.10
C ASN A 838 15.09 -26.01 10.78
N ARG A 839 14.28 -26.52 9.83
CA ARG A 839 14.72 -27.00 8.51
C ARG A 839 15.79 -28.11 8.53
N ALA A 840 15.98 -28.79 9.65
CA ALA A 840 16.87 -29.94 9.71
C ALA A 840 16.28 -31.14 8.92
N ASN A 841 17.15 -31.97 8.35
CA ASN A 841 16.75 -33.19 7.65
C ASN A 841 16.92 -34.40 8.58
N LEU A 842 15.82 -34.89 9.14
CA LEU A 842 15.72 -36.08 10.00
C LEU A 842 15.03 -37.26 9.29
N ASN A 843 15.08 -37.31 7.95
CA ASN A 843 14.51 -38.42 7.17
C ASN A 843 15.02 -39.78 7.70
N ARG A 844 14.11 -40.70 8.02
CA ARG A 844 14.42 -42.04 8.57
C ARG A 844 15.22 -42.06 9.88
N ALA A 845 15.35 -40.92 10.57
CA ALA A 845 16.04 -40.87 11.85
C ALA A 845 15.26 -41.63 12.95
N ASN A 846 15.98 -42.20 13.92
CA ASN A 846 15.39 -42.82 15.09
C ASN A 846 15.43 -41.83 16.27
N LEU A 847 14.27 -41.31 16.68
CA LEU A 847 14.06 -40.43 17.82
C LEU A 847 13.20 -41.08 18.90
N ARG A 848 13.17 -42.41 18.97
CA ARG A 848 12.38 -43.13 19.97
C ARG A 848 12.74 -42.66 21.39
N ASP A 849 11.72 -42.34 22.18
CA ASP A 849 11.84 -41.88 23.57
C ASP A 849 12.70 -40.60 23.75
N ALA A 850 13.00 -39.87 22.67
CA ALA A 850 13.78 -38.63 22.73
C ALA A 850 13.00 -37.48 23.40
N ASN A 851 13.71 -36.60 24.10
CA ASN A 851 13.12 -35.43 24.75
C ASN A 851 13.28 -34.17 23.89
N LEU A 852 12.23 -33.78 23.18
CA LEU A 852 12.15 -32.61 22.29
C LEU A 852 11.25 -31.51 22.87
N ARG A 853 11.06 -31.46 24.19
CA ARG A 853 10.22 -30.45 24.84
C ARG A 853 10.69 -29.04 24.48
N GLY A 854 9.77 -28.21 23.96
CA GLY A 854 10.04 -26.83 23.56
C GLY A 854 11.01 -26.67 22.39
N ALA A 855 11.34 -27.74 21.65
CA ALA A 855 12.26 -27.65 20.52
C ALA A 855 11.63 -26.87 19.34
N TYR A 856 12.47 -26.18 18.58
CA TYR A 856 12.07 -25.51 17.33
C TYR A 856 12.31 -26.46 16.16
N LEU A 857 11.25 -26.84 15.45
CA LEU A 857 11.24 -27.87 14.41
C LEU A 857 10.52 -27.37 13.15
N ASP A 858 10.43 -26.05 12.95
CA ASP A 858 9.72 -25.45 11.82
C ASP A 858 10.32 -25.94 10.51
N SER A 859 9.46 -26.42 9.61
CA SER A 859 9.84 -26.92 8.29
C SER A 859 10.89 -28.04 8.31
N ALA A 860 11.06 -28.76 9.43
CA ALA A 860 11.98 -29.90 9.52
C ALA A 860 11.41 -31.14 8.82
N ASN A 861 12.28 -31.95 8.22
CA ASN A 861 11.88 -33.18 7.51
C ASN A 861 12.04 -34.40 8.41
N PHE A 862 10.93 -34.98 8.85
CA PHE A 862 10.82 -36.24 9.59
C PHE A 862 10.20 -37.37 8.76
N SER A 863 10.20 -37.29 7.43
CA SER A 863 9.67 -38.34 6.56
C SER A 863 10.24 -39.71 6.95
N HIS A 864 9.37 -40.68 7.21
CA HIS A 864 9.73 -42.03 7.67
C HIS A 864 10.51 -42.13 9.00
N ALA A 865 10.57 -41.07 9.81
CA ALA A 865 11.27 -41.10 11.09
C ALA A 865 10.49 -41.90 12.16
N ASP A 866 11.21 -42.47 13.13
CA ASP A 866 10.63 -43.17 14.28
C ASP A 866 10.67 -42.26 15.53
N LEU A 867 9.53 -41.71 15.92
CA LEU A 867 9.35 -40.85 17.08
C LEU A 867 8.49 -41.52 18.17
N ARG A 868 8.44 -42.86 18.22
CA ARG A 868 7.65 -43.57 19.24
C ARG A 868 8.03 -43.13 20.65
N GLY A 869 7.03 -42.76 21.46
CA GLY A 869 7.24 -42.29 22.83
C GLY A 869 7.98 -40.96 22.98
N ALA A 870 8.27 -40.24 21.89
CA ALA A 870 8.99 -38.97 21.97
C ALA A 870 8.21 -37.90 22.74
N LYS A 871 8.93 -37.06 23.51
CA LYS A 871 8.36 -35.97 24.32
C LYS A 871 8.46 -34.66 23.54
N LEU A 872 7.37 -34.22 22.92
CA LEU A 872 7.29 -33.05 22.04
C LEU A 872 6.39 -31.95 22.63
N SER A 873 6.15 -31.96 23.94
CA SER A 873 5.26 -30.98 24.58
C SER A 873 5.76 -29.54 24.34
N GLY A 874 4.90 -28.65 23.84
CA GLY A 874 5.22 -27.26 23.54
C GLY A 874 6.22 -27.06 22.40
N ALA A 875 6.57 -28.10 21.63
CA ALA A 875 7.48 -27.97 20.50
C ALA A 875 6.79 -27.27 19.31
N ASN A 876 7.56 -26.55 18.50
CA ASN A 876 7.06 -25.91 17.30
C ASN A 876 7.37 -26.76 16.05
N LEU A 877 6.40 -27.51 15.53
CA LEU A 877 6.49 -28.32 14.31
C LEU A 877 5.73 -27.67 13.14
N SER A 878 5.54 -26.35 13.13
CA SER A 878 4.84 -25.69 12.01
C SER A 878 5.50 -26.03 10.67
N TYR A 879 4.67 -26.41 9.69
CA TYR A 879 5.11 -26.81 8.35
C TYR A 879 6.13 -27.95 8.28
N ALA A 880 6.34 -28.70 9.37
CA ALA A 880 7.21 -29.87 9.35
C ALA A 880 6.66 -30.96 8.42
N ASP A 881 7.55 -31.71 7.80
CA ASP A 881 7.22 -32.79 6.86
C ASP A 881 7.37 -34.14 7.54
N LEU A 882 6.27 -34.80 7.91
CA LEU A 882 6.24 -36.07 8.64
C LEU A 882 5.51 -37.22 7.92
N PRO A 883 5.52 -37.34 6.57
CA PRO A 883 4.80 -38.40 5.90
C PRO A 883 5.39 -39.76 6.29
N CYS A 884 4.50 -40.72 6.56
CA CYS A 884 4.86 -42.07 7.02
C CYS A 884 5.72 -42.11 8.30
N ALA A 885 5.80 -41.02 9.08
CA ALA A 885 6.50 -41.03 10.36
C ALA A 885 5.73 -41.82 11.42
N ASN A 886 6.43 -42.41 12.38
CA ASN A 886 5.82 -43.16 13.48
C ASN A 886 5.88 -42.35 14.79
N LEU A 887 4.78 -41.73 15.17
CA LEU A 887 4.61 -40.99 16.42
C LEU A 887 3.74 -41.74 17.44
N ASN A 888 3.65 -43.07 17.35
CA ASN A 888 2.83 -43.83 18.31
C ASN A 888 3.26 -43.52 19.76
N SER A 889 2.28 -43.25 20.62
CA SER A 889 2.48 -42.89 22.03
C SER A 889 3.31 -41.61 22.28
N ALA A 890 3.54 -40.77 21.27
CA ALA A 890 4.26 -39.50 21.46
C ALA A 890 3.45 -38.48 22.26
N ASN A 891 4.13 -37.62 23.03
CA ASN A 891 3.47 -36.52 23.75
C ASN A 891 3.59 -35.22 22.96
N LEU A 892 2.51 -34.80 22.30
CA LEU A 892 2.41 -33.59 21.48
C LEU A 892 1.60 -32.48 22.18
N SER A 893 1.47 -32.53 23.51
CA SER A 893 0.65 -31.55 24.24
C SER A 893 1.15 -30.12 24.02
N ASP A 894 0.24 -29.19 23.71
CA ASP A 894 0.52 -27.78 23.43
C ASP A 894 1.52 -27.54 22.27
N ALA A 895 1.77 -28.56 21.44
CA ALA A 895 2.65 -28.42 20.28
C ALA A 895 1.97 -27.61 19.17
N ASN A 896 2.74 -26.77 18.48
CA ASN A 896 2.27 -26.12 17.27
C ASN A 896 2.48 -27.03 16.06
N LEU A 897 1.40 -27.58 15.52
CA LEU A 897 1.40 -28.51 14.38
C LEU A 897 0.83 -27.86 13.11
N SER A 898 0.68 -26.54 13.09
CA SER A 898 0.00 -25.85 12.01
C SER A 898 0.73 -26.02 10.67
N GLY A 899 -0.01 -26.40 9.63
CA GLY A 899 0.55 -26.65 8.30
C GLY A 899 1.46 -27.87 8.19
N ALA A 900 1.67 -28.66 9.25
CA ALA A 900 2.51 -29.85 9.21
C ALA A 900 1.90 -30.97 8.35
N ASN A 901 2.73 -31.71 7.62
CA ASN A 901 2.32 -32.85 6.81
C ASN A 901 2.42 -34.16 7.61
N PHE A 902 1.29 -34.75 7.98
CA PHE A 902 1.18 -36.05 8.66
C PHE A 902 0.60 -37.12 7.75
N ASN A 903 0.65 -36.96 6.42
CA ASN A 903 0.04 -37.93 5.51
C ASN A 903 0.62 -39.33 5.75
N SER A 904 -0.27 -40.31 5.96
CA SER A 904 0.09 -41.69 6.31
C SER A 904 0.96 -41.86 7.57
N ALA A 905 1.07 -40.84 8.42
CA ALA A 905 1.80 -40.93 9.68
C ALA A 905 1.01 -41.73 10.73
N ASN A 906 1.70 -42.41 11.63
CA ASN A 906 1.08 -43.12 12.74
C ASN A 906 1.10 -42.27 14.02
N LEU A 907 -0.03 -41.70 14.41
CA LEU A 907 -0.23 -40.94 15.66
C LEU A 907 -1.07 -41.72 16.69
N SER A 908 -1.18 -43.04 16.57
CA SER A 908 -1.96 -43.84 17.52
C SER A 908 -1.45 -43.66 18.95
N ASP A 909 -2.36 -43.59 19.93
CA ASP A 909 -2.06 -43.37 21.35
C ASP A 909 -1.33 -42.05 21.70
N ALA A 910 -1.09 -41.17 20.73
CA ALA A 910 -0.41 -39.89 20.96
C ALA A 910 -1.27 -38.93 21.81
N ASN A 911 -0.65 -38.12 22.65
CA ASN A 911 -1.33 -37.07 23.42
C ASN A 911 -1.35 -35.76 22.65
N LEU A 912 -2.54 -35.29 22.24
CA LEU A 912 -2.74 -34.08 21.42
C LEU A 912 -3.44 -32.95 22.19
N SER A 913 -3.46 -33.02 23.53
CA SER A 913 -4.05 -31.98 24.38
C SER A 913 -3.48 -30.60 24.05
N GLY A 914 -4.33 -29.65 23.64
CA GLY A 914 -3.91 -28.27 23.33
C GLY A 914 -3.07 -28.11 22.05
N ALA A 915 -2.83 -29.18 21.29
CA ALA A 915 -2.07 -29.10 20.06
C ALA A 915 -2.81 -28.29 18.98
N ASN A 916 -2.09 -27.44 18.24
CA ASN A 916 -2.66 -26.65 17.15
C ASN A 916 -2.52 -27.37 15.81
N LEU A 917 -3.60 -28.00 15.33
CA LEU A 917 -3.64 -28.75 14.06
C LEU A 917 -4.09 -27.91 12.84
N ARG A 918 -4.19 -26.57 12.96
CA ARG A 918 -4.71 -25.71 11.90
C ARG A 918 -3.96 -25.92 10.58
N SER A 919 -4.69 -26.28 9.53
CA SER A 919 -4.17 -26.54 8.18
C SER A 919 -3.12 -27.66 8.09
N ALA A 920 -2.98 -28.50 9.12
CA ALA A 920 -2.15 -29.71 9.03
C ALA A 920 -2.74 -30.69 8.00
N TYR A 921 -1.93 -31.50 7.32
CA TYR A 921 -2.41 -32.49 6.36
C TYR A 921 -2.49 -33.86 7.01
N LEU A 922 -3.68 -34.46 7.06
CA LEU A 922 -3.96 -35.70 7.80
C LEU A 922 -4.35 -36.89 6.90
N SER A 923 -4.17 -36.80 5.58
CA SER A 923 -4.66 -37.86 4.68
C SER A 923 -4.00 -39.21 4.99
N GLY A 924 -4.79 -40.22 5.34
CA GLY A 924 -4.30 -41.55 5.73
C GLY A 924 -3.57 -41.61 7.07
N ALA A 925 -3.54 -40.52 7.85
CA ALA A 925 -2.92 -40.53 9.17
C ALA A 925 -3.69 -41.43 10.14
N ASN A 926 -3.00 -42.24 10.94
CA ASN A 926 -3.62 -43.07 11.96
C ASN A 926 -3.72 -42.31 13.30
N LEU A 927 -4.92 -41.85 13.65
CA LEU A 927 -5.24 -41.15 14.90
C LEU A 927 -6.07 -42.01 15.87
N ARG A 928 -6.06 -43.33 15.69
CA ARG A 928 -6.77 -44.26 16.59
C ARG A 928 -6.19 -44.18 18.00
N TYR A 929 -7.07 -44.10 18.99
CA TYR A 929 -6.72 -43.98 20.41
C TYR A 929 -5.90 -42.73 20.79
N ALA A 930 -5.79 -41.74 19.90
CA ALA A 930 -5.19 -40.46 20.25
C ALA A 930 -5.92 -39.82 21.45
N LYS A 931 -5.14 -39.38 22.43
CA LYS A 931 -5.63 -38.87 23.72
C LYS A 931 -5.88 -37.38 23.63
N ASN A 932 -6.96 -36.92 24.26
CA ASN A 932 -7.33 -35.50 24.39
C ASN A 932 -7.49 -34.77 23.05
N LEU A 933 -7.86 -35.49 21.99
CA LEU A 933 -8.14 -34.93 20.68
C LEU A 933 -9.61 -34.44 20.61
N THR A 934 -9.85 -33.20 20.18
CA THR A 934 -11.21 -32.67 20.00
C THR A 934 -11.64 -32.62 18.53
N PRO A 935 -12.97 -32.66 18.23
CA PRO A 935 -13.47 -32.50 16.87
C PRO A 935 -13.03 -31.19 16.20
N GLU A 936 -12.96 -30.09 16.96
CA GLU A 936 -12.58 -28.76 16.45
C GLU A 936 -11.11 -28.72 16.02
N GLN A 937 -10.22 -29.32 16.81
CA GLN A 937 -8.81 -29.45 16.45
C GLN A 937 -8.65 -30.19 15.11
N VAL A 938 -9.35 -31.32 14.96
CA VAL A 938 -9.29 -32.14 13.75
C VAL A 938 -9.88 -31.42 12.54
N LYS A 939 -11.06 -30.80 12.67
CA LYS A 939 -11.74 -30.08 11.57
C LYS A 939 -10.99 -28.83 11.12
N SER A 940 -10.05 -28.33 11.92
CA SER A 940 -9.16 -27.24 11.52
C SER A 940 -8.05 -27.68 10.56
N ALA A 941 -7.80 -28.99 10.44
CA ALA A 941 -6.81 -29.59 9.56
C ALA A 941 -7.37 -29.80 8.14
N ASN A 942 -6.50 -30.07 7.17
CA ASN A 942 -6.82 -30.42 5.79
C ASN A 942 -6.90 -31.94 5.62
N SER A 943 -7.83 -32.41 4.78
CA SER A 943 -7.98 -33.84 4.44
C SER A 943 -8.18 -34.73 5.67
N TRP A 944 -8.78 -34.20 6.73
CA TRP A 944 -8.99 -34.90 7.99
C TRP A 944 -9.99 -36.04 7.85
N GLU A 945 -10.92 -35.94 6.91
CA GLU A 945 -11.93 -36.97 6.60
C GLU A 945 -11.30 -38.31 6.19
N TYR A 946 -10.10 -38.26 5.63
CA TYR A 946 -9.33 -39.40 5.13
C TYR A 946 -8.37 -40.00 6.16
N ALA A 947 -8.39 -39.52 7.41
CA ALA A 947 -7.61 -40.10 8.49
C ALA A 947 -8.36 -41.25 9.19
N GLU A 948 -7.61 -42.11 9.87
CA GLU A 948 -8.16 -43.21 10.65
C GLU A 948 -8.47 -42.76 12.09
N TYR A 949 -9.69 -43.01 12.54
CA TYR A 949 -10.15 -42.69 13.88
C TYR A 949 -10.83 -43.90 14.54
N ASN A 950 -11.01 -43.83 15.86
CA ASN A 950 -11.86 -44.78 16.58
C ASN A 950 -13.34 -44.61 16.20
N LYS A 951 -14.11 -45.70 16.26
CA LYS A 951 -15.54 -45.74 15.90
C LYS A 951 -16.34 -44.62 16.56
N ASP A 952 -16.19 -44.45 17.88
CA ASP A 952 -16.93 -43.43 18.63
C ASP A 952 -16.53 -41.99 18.26
N PHE A 953 -15.27 -41.77 17.89
CA PHE A 953 -14.78 -40.46 17.50
C PHE A 953 -15.19 -40.09 16.07
N ARG A 954 -15.28 -41.08 15.17
CA ARG A 954 -15.87 -40.88 13.82
C ARG A 954 -17.29 -40.32 13.92
N THR A 955 -18.10 -40.87 14.82
CA THR A 955 -19.45 -40.37 15.09
C THR A 955 -19.45 -38.91 15.57
N LYS A 956 -18.52 -38.53 16.47
CA LYS A 956 -18.36 -37.13 16.92
C LYS A 956 -17.95 -36.16 15.81
N LEU A 957 -17.25 -36.64 14.80
CA LEU A 957 -16.85 -35.84 13.64
C LEU A 957 -17.97 -35.66 12.61
N GLY A 958 -19.02 -36.49 12.65
CA GLY A 958 -20.07 -36.55 11.64
C GLY A 958 -19.78 -37.51 10.49
N LEU A 959 -18.83 -38.45 10.67
CA LEU A 959 -18.48 -39.48 9.69
C LEU A 959 -19.26 -40.78 9.96
N THR A 960 -19.36 -41.64 8.95
CA THR A 960 -19.91 -42.99 9.11
C THR A 960 -19.09 -43.81 10.12
N PRO A 961 -19.73 -44.63 10.97
CA PRO A 961 -19.02 -45.45 11.98
C PRO A 961 -18.03 -46.44 11.37
N GLU A 962 -18.30 -46.91 10.15
CA GLU A 962 -17.39 -47.73 9.35
C GLU A 962 -16.63 -46.85 8.35
N PRO A 963 -15.29 -47.01 8.21
CA PRO A 963 -14.54 -46.36 7.16
C PRO A 963 -15.03 -46.84 5.79
N ALA A 964 -15.12 -45.94 4.81
CA ALA A 964 -15.29 -46.36 3.42
C ALA A 964 -14.11 -47.27 3.04
N LYS A 965 -14.43 -48.45 2.51
CA LYS A 965 -13.45 -49.49 2.16
C LYS A 965 -12.41 -49.01 1.16
#